data_AF-A0A840QJ09-F1
#
_entry.id   AF-A0A840QJ09-F1
#
_cell.length_a   1.000
_cell.length_b   1.000
_cell.length_c   1.000
_cell.angle_alpha   90.00
_cell.angle_beta   90.00
_cell.angle_gamma   90.00
#
_symmetry.space_group_name_H-M   'P 1'
#
loop_
_entity.id
_entity.type
_entity.pdbx_description
1 polymer ?
#
loop_
_entity_poly.entity_id
_entity_poly.type
_entity_poly.pdbx_seq_one_letter_code
_entity_poly.pdbx_strand_id
1 'polypeptide(L)'
;MPAADSGADHRPDSSPSVQAVRAVLTDGSVVTVRSLVPDDLAELERLHSTLSTEDRYLRFFGSPSQTSVSRFLLGLVRPADAHVVALGVFAGQHLIGVGHFEVLIPEVAEVAFVVEHARHARGVATLLLEHLVAAARQRGVRAFLAEVLAENSAMLRVLHDSGLQYDAQLEGSSYQVKVALDSGEPYYARISDRERVADVASLRGVLCPSSVAVVGASSRASAVGNTLLRNIIHGGYTGAVYPVNRHGGDIHGLTAFRSVAELPEPPELAVLCVPAESIPEVAEECGRCGARTLVVVTAGVTGHPAVADGLLTAVRRWGMRLVGPNCLGVVNSDPDVRLDATFSAAGIPEGDVGIATQSGGVGITLLERLDGLELGVSTMVSTGDKYDVSGNDMLLWWERDASTRIGVLYLESFGNPRKFSWLARRFGRSKPLIVLRSGASPIAQQAALSHTAATATPSSTRDALLRQTGAIGVDDLEELVAVLGVLSWQNLPAGPHVAVVSNAGGLGVLAADACAQAGLEFSVLTHAEQELAALLPDQASVRNPVDTTAAIDAVTFGRSVEIMLRDPAVESMIVPILQTAVSDPATVLAETIARARADGCDKPVLAVHAGQRESLTTLTAGEIRVPVFADPTLAARALADVTGYARWLARPHGTVPDLAHIDTATARTLVANALCQAPKGGWLEPDAVQNLLAAFGLPIVPSTLCTTETEALAAFRTLGGSVVLKAQAEGLLHKGQAGGVVLAVSTVADLRAGWARLRDRFGTGFRGVVMQPMVEPGREFLVGVLSEPAFGPMIVFGMGGTDTDLIADRSRRLVPLTTRDAHDMLHELAAPRLFDPGADRPLDTNAVIDVLLRTARMAELLPEVAEADLNPLIVTEHGVRIPDARIRLEPREPEDPFIRKLRV
;
A
#
# COMPACT_ATOMS: atom_id res chain seq x y z
N MET A 1 28.33 55.45 -1.51
CA MET A 1 28.48 55.88 -0.09
C MET A 1 27.18 56.52 0.36
N PRO A 2 26.72 56.40 1.62
CA PRO A 2 27.18 55.62 2.80
C PRO A 2 26.23 54.42 3.13
N ALA A 3 26.61 53.32 3.80
CA ALA A 3 26.86 53.08 5.25
C ALA A 3 25.60 53.36 6.12
N ALA A 4 25.11 52.54 7.07
CA ALA A 4 25.52 51.29 7.72
C ALA A 4 24.36 50.82 8.64
N ASP A 5 24.44 49.56 9.10
CA ASP A 5 24.09 49.06 10.45
C ASP A 5 22.78 48.28 10.68
N SER A 6 22.91 46.97 10.85
CA SER A 6 22.43 46.22 12.03
C SER A 6 22.77 44.74 11.83
N GLY A 7 23.76 44.27 12.59
CA GLY A 7 24.17 42.88 12.61
C GLY A 7 23.02 41.97 13.03
N ALA A 8 22.64 41.05 12.13
CA ALA A 8 21.90 39.87 12.50
C ALA A 8 22.87 38.92 13.20
N ASP A 9 22.70 38.82 14.51
CA ASP A 9 23.26 37.81 15.39
C ASP A 9 22.91 36.42 14.82
N HIS A 10 23.83 35.81 14.07
CA HIS A 10 23.71 34.43 13.59
C HIS A 10 23.86 33.51 14.80
N ARG A 11 22.76 33.28 15.52
CA ARG A 11 22.66 32.14 16.43
C ARG A 11 22.70 30.86 15.59
N PRO A 12 23.61 29.92 15.88
CA PRO A 12 23.50 28.57 15.34
C PRO A 12 22.47 27.82 16.19
N ASP A 13 21.18 28.09 15.97
CA ASP A 13 20.09 27.49 16.74
C ASP A 13 19.20 26.65 15.83
N SER A 14 19.38 25.32 15.90
CA SER A 14 18.31 24.32 16.09
C SER A 14 18.82 22.96 15.62
N SER A 15 19.06 22.07 16.58
CA SER A 15 19.04 20.64 16.35
C SER A 15 17.68 20.28 15.71
N PRO A 16 17.63 19.40 14.69
CA PRO A 16 16.40 19.13 13.95
C PRO A 16 15.34 18.55 14.90
N SER A 17 14.34 19.35 15.23
CA SER A 17 13.21 18.96 16.08
C SER A 17 12.35 17.93 15.35
N VAL A 18 11.94 16.86 16.03
CA VAL A 18 10.95 15.93 15.47
C VAL A 18 9.62 16.66 15.37
N GLN A 19 9.09 16.77 14.15
CA GLN A 19 7.81 17.42 13.87
C GLN A 19 6.70 16.75 14.68
N ALA A 20 5.71 17.53 15.11
CA ALA A 20 4.58 16.98 15.86
C ALA A 20 3.75 16.02 14.98
N VAL A 21 3.53 14.82 15.49
CA VAL A 21 2.81 13.73 14.82
C VAL A 21 1.65 13.28 15.69
N ARG A 22 0.49 13.02 15.10
CA ARG A 22 -0.63 12.40 15.81
C ARG A 22 -0.60 10.89 15.67
N ALA A 23 -0.92 10.18 16.74
CA ALA A 23 -0.95 8.73 16.77
C ALA A 23 -2.09 8.24 17.67
N VAL A 24 -2.39 6.95 17.58
CA VAL A 24 -3.48 6.32 18.33
C VAL A 24 -2.92 5.33 19.34
N LEU A 25 -3.47 5.38 20.57
CA LEU A 25 -3.17 4.42 21.63
C LEU A 25 -4.06 3.16 21.53
N THR A 26 -3.74 2.11 22.28
CA THR A 26 -4.47 0.84 22.20
C THR A 26 -5.94 0.92 22.63
N ASP A 27 -6.33 1.99 23.31
CA ASP A 27 -7.72 2.29 23.70
C ASP A 27 -8.46 3.16 22.67
N GLY A 28 -7.83 3.49 21.54
CA GLY A 28 -8.38 4.33 20.49
C GLY A 28 -8.23 5.84 20.74
N SER A 29 -7.65 6.25 21.89
CA SER A 29 -7.42 7.66 22.15
C SER A 29 -6.32 8.23 21.26
N VAL A 30 -6.55 9.45 20.76
CA VAL A 30 -5.58 10.15 19.92
C VAL A 30 -4.62 10.95 20.80
N VAL A 31 -3.33 10.82 20.52
CA VAL A 31 -2.25 11.52 21.20
C VAL A 31 -1.35 12.24 20.19
N THR A 32 -0.60 13.23 20.66
CA THR A 32 0.42 13.93 19.89
C THR A 32 1.80 13.53 20.40
N VAL A 33 2.67 13.06 19.50
CA VAL A 33 4.08 12.80 19.76
C VAL A 33 4.89 13.94 19.16
N ARG A 34 5.73 14.61 19.95
CA ARG A 34 6.59 15.70 19.46
C ARG A 34 7.84 15.87 20.32
N SER A 35 8.83 16.58 19.78
CA SER A 35 9.95 17.04 20.61
C SER A 35 9.48 17.92 21.77
N LEU A 36 10.13 17.76 22.91
CA LEU A 36 9.91 18.62 24.07
C LEU A 36 10.48 20.03 23.80
N VAL A 37 9.76 21.05 24.23
CA VAL A 37 10.15 22.46 24.13
C VAL A 37 10.25 23.09 25.53
N PRO A 38 10.92 24.25 25.69
CA PRO A 38 11.06 24.91 26.99
C PRO A 38 9.74 25.11 27.76
N ASP A 39 8.64 25.33 27.05
CA ASP A 39 7.31 25.56 27.64
C ASP A 39 6.71 24.29 28.27
N ASP A 40 7.24 23.09 27.96
CA ASP A 40 6.78 21.82 28.50
C ASP A 40 7.33 21.52 29.90
N LEU A 41 8.27 22.33 30.41
CA LEU A 41 8.96 22.07 31.67
C LEU A 41 7.99 21.84 32.84
N ALA A 42 6.91 22.63 32.90
CA ALA A 42 5.90 22.49 33.96
C ALA A 42 5.18 21.13 33.93
N GLU A 43 4.78 20.66 32.74
CA GLU A 43 4.15 19.35 32.59
C GLU A 43 5.16 18.21 32.80
N LEU A 44 6.42 18.42 32.46
CA LEU A 44 7.50 17.46 32.70
C LEU A 44 7.80 17.28 34.19
N GLU A 45 7.82 18.39 34.95
CA GLU A 45 7.92 18.38 36.42
C GLU A 45 6.70 17.75 37.08
N ARG A 46 5.50 18.03 36.56
CA ARG A 46 4.25 17.37 36.99
C ARG A 46 4.31 15.86 36.77
N LEU A 47 4.73 15.39 35.59
CA LEU A 47 4.86 13.97 35.30
C LEU A 47 5.79 13.27 36.30
N HIS A 48 6.96 13.86 36.59
CA HIS A 48 7.93 13.27 37.51
C HIS A 48 7.52 13.34 38.98
N SER A 49 6.79 14.38 39.39
CA SER A 49 6.27 14.52 40.77
C SER A 49 5.08 13.61 41.07
N THR A 50 4.37 13.15 40.03
CA THR A 50 3.24 12.23 40.16
C THR A 50 3.62 10.75 40.05
N LEU A 51 4.90 10.44 39.77
CA LEU A 51 5.40 9.07 39.79
C LEU A 51 5.29 8.44 41.17
N SER A 52 4.94 7.16 41.21
CA SER A 52 5.00 6.38 42.44
C SER A 52 6.44 6.27 42.95
N THR A 53 6.60 5.92 44.23
CA THR A 53 7.95 5.69 44.80
C THR A 53 8.69 4.58 44.05
N GLU A 54 7.94 3.56 43.63
CA GLU A 54 8.43 2.44 42.82
C GLU A 54 8.85 2.90 41.42
N ASP A 55 8.00 3.61 40.68
CA ASP A 55 8.34 4.11 39.33
C ASP A 55 9.57 5.03 39.34
N ARG A 56 9.70 5.87 40.39
CA ARG A 56 10.86 6.74 40.55
C ARG A 56 12.13 5.95 40.85
N TYR A 57 12.04 4.90 41.66
CA TYR A 57 13.15 3.98 41.94
C TYR A 57 13.57 3.23 40.65
N LEU A 58 12.60 2.72 39.89
CA LEU A 58 12.84 2.03 38.63
C LEU A 58 13.49 2.92 37.57
N ARG A 59 13.18 4.23 37.55
CA ARG A 59 13.75 5.18 36.59
C ARG A 59 15.17 5.64 36.93
N PHE A 60 15.43 5.90 38.21
CA PHE A 60 16.68 6.55 38.65
C PHE A 60 17.62 5.62 39.43
N PHE A 61 17.27 4.33 39.54
CA PHE A 61 18.05 3.33 40.28
C PHE A 61 18.32 3.74 41.74
N GLY A 62 17.40 4.55 42.31
CA GLY A 62 17.58 5.19 43.61
C GLY A 62 16.60 6.33 43.89
N SER A 63 16.88 7.12 44.92
CA SER A 63 16.10 8.32 45.28
C SER A 63 16.92 9.58 45.01
N PRO A 64 16.92 10.12 43.78
CA PRO A 64 17.69 11.31 43.44
C PRO A 64 17.20 12.54 44.21
N SER A 65 18.09 13.50 44.43
CA SER A 65 17.70 14.79 45.03
C SER A 65 16.82 15.60 44.07
N GLN A 66 15.89 16.39 44.60
CA GLN A 66 14.99 17.25 43.81
C GLN A 66 15.78 18.12 42.82
N THR A 67 16.90 18.69 43.25
CA THR A 67 17.78 19.53 42.42
C THR A 67 18.40 18.77 41.26
N SER A 68 18.74 17.49 41.44
CA SER A 68 19.29 16.65 40.36
C SER A 68 18.24 16.33 39.31
N VAL A 69 17.01 16.03 39.76
CA VAL A 69 15.87 15.82 38.86
C VAL A 69 15.58 17.09 38.06
N SER A 70 15.40 18.24 38.71
CA SER A 70 15.13 19.51 38.00
C SER A 70 16.21 19.87 36.98
N ARG A 71 17.50 19.63 37.28
CA ARG A 71 18.59 19.85 36.30
C ARG A 71 18.48 18.91 35.10
N PHE A 72 18.19 17.63 35.34
CA PHE A 72 17.97 16.66 34.28
C PHE A 72 16.77 17.04 33.39
N LEU A 73 15.64 17.43 33.98
CA LEU A 73 14.45 17.85 33.25
C LEU A 73 14.69 19.09 32.39
N LEU A 74 15.44 20.08 32.91
CA LEU A 74 15.87 21.24 32.14
C LEU A 74 16.71 20.84 30.91
N GLY A 75 17.57 19.83 31.05
CA GLY A 75 18.37 19.29 29.93
C GLY A 75 17.53 18.63 28.83
N LEU A 76 16.36 18.09 29.14
CA LEU A 76 15.47 17.48 28.15
C LEU A 76 14.70 18.51 27.30
N VAL A 77 14.31 19.63 27.89
CA VAL A 77 13.58 20.71 27.18
C VAL A 77 14.51 21.75 26.53
N ARG A 78 15.78 21.78 26.96
CA ARG A 78 16.85 22.61 26.42
C ARG A 78 18.11 21.76 26.28
N PRO A 79 18.15 20.83 25.32
CA PRO A 79 19.34 20.02 25.10
C PRO A 79 20.52 20.95 24.78
N ALA A 80 21.55 20.90 25.62
CA ALA A 80 22.78 21.67 25.42
C ALA A 80 23.63 21.10 24.27
N ASP A 81 23.32 19.88 23.84
CA ASP A 81 24.04 19.11 22.83
C ASP A 81 23.07 18.59 21.75
N ALA A 82 23.50 18.61 20.49
CA ALA A 82 22.76 18.03 19.36
C ALA A 82 22.64 16.49 19.45
N HIS A 83 23.37 15.86 20.36
CA HIS A 83 23.37 14.42 20.61
C HIS A 83 22.20 13.91 21.48
N VAL A 84 21.39 14.80 22.07
CA VAL A 84 20.21 14.43 22.89
C VAL A 84 18.92 14.68 22.11
N VAL A 85 18.04 13.67 22.07
CA VAL A 85 16.69 13.78 21.49
C VAL A 85 15.68 13.40 22.56
N ALA A 86 14.76 14.31 22.91
CA ALA A 86 13.69 14.06 23.86
C ALA A 86 12.31 14.25 23.20
N LEU A 87 11.46 13.23 23.32
CA LEU A 87 10.10 13.18 22.79
C LEU A 87 9.08 13.07 23.93
N GLY A 88 7.99 13.81 23.82
CA GLY A 88 6.83 13.70 24.71
C GLY A 88 5.61 13.15 23.97
N VAL A 89 4.79 12.36 24.67
CA VAL A 89 3.45 11.96 24.24
C VAL A 89 2.43 12.77 25.03
N PHE A 90 1.55 13.46 24.31
CA PHE A 90 0.56 14.37 24.88
C PHE A 90 -0.87 13.90 24.57
N ALA A 91 -1.72 13.85 25.59
CA ALA A 91 -3.16 13.73 25.45
C ALA A 91 -3.76 15.15 25.56
N GLY A 92 -4.11 15.76 24.42
CA GLY A 92 -4.39 17.19 24.37
C GLY A 92 -3.14 18.00 24.72
N GLN A 93 -3.19 18.78 25.80
CA GLN A 93 -2.04 19.53 26.34
C GLN A 93 -1.31 18.80 27.47
N HIS A 94 -1.79 17.62 27.88
CA HIS A 94 -1.28 16.91 29.05
C HIS A 94 -0.18 15.92 28.68
N LEU A 95 1.00 16.04 29.29
CA LEU A 95 2.12 15.14 29.04
C LEU A 95 1.91 13.83 29.80
N ILE A 96 1.78 12.72 29.07
CA ILE A 96 1.50 11.38 29.65
C ILE A 96 2.70 10.43 29.58
N GLY A 97 3.74 10.79 28.83
CA GLY A 97 4.97 10.01 28.77
C GLY A 97 6.09 10.76 28.05
N VAL A 98 7.33 10.42 28.41
CA VAL A 98 8.55 10.99 27.84
C VAL A 98 9.54 9.88 27.55
N GLY A 99 10.18 9.96 26.39
CA GLY A 99 11.31 9.12 26.01
C GLY A 99 12.43 9.99 25.49
N HIS A 100 13.67 9.63 25.76
CA HIS A 100 14.83 10.29 25.16
C HIS A 100 15.95 9.31 24.88
N PHE A 101 16.83 9.68 23.96
CA PHE A 101 18.13 9.05 23.83
C PHE A 101 19.26 10.07 23.79
N GLU A 102 20.46 9.63 24.16
CA GLU A 102 21.71 10.38 24.09
C GLU A 102 22.76 9.55 23.34
N VAL A 103 23.35 10.12 22.28
CA VAL A 103 24.40 9.43 21.51
C VAL A 103 25.68 9.38 22.33
N LEU A 104 26.13 8.18 22.70
CA LEU A 104 27.34 7.98 23.51
C LEU A 104 28.60 7.95 22.65
N ILE A 105 28.53 7.18 21.56
CA ILE A 105 29.58 7.00 20.56
C ILE A 105 28.92 6.89 19.18
N PRO A 106 29.66 7.03 18.07
CA PRO A 106 29.09 6.85 16.74
C PRO A 106 28.28 5.54 16.65
N GLU A 107 27.07 5.65 16.11
CA GLU A 107 26.10 4.54 15.94
C GLU A 107 25.45 3.97 17.21
N VAL A 108 25.81 4.41 18.43
CA VAL A 108 25.25 3.86 19.68
C VAL A 108 24.73 4.97 20.59
N ALA A 109 23.49 4.83 21.06
CA ALA A 109 22.86 5.78 21.98
C ALA A 109 22.28 5.09 23.22
N GLU A 110 22.30 5.75 24.37
CA GLU A 110 21.57 5.31 25.56
C GLU A 110 20.11 5.76 25.46
N VAL A 111 19.14 4.91 25.83
CA VAL A 111 17.71 5.24 25.74
C VAL A 111 17.00 5.08 27.09
N ALA A 112 16.08 5.99 27.40
CA ALA A 112 15.30 5.94 28.63
C ALA A 112 13.90 6.56 28.51
N PHE A 113 12.96 6.04 29.30
CA PHE A 113 11.54 6.37 29.24
C PHE A 113 10.93 6.59 30.63
N VAL A 114 9.88 7.40 30.67
CA VAL A 114 8.97 7.59 31.81
C VAL A 114 7.55 7.66 31.28
N VAL A 115 6.62 6.90 31.85
CA VAL A 115 5.20 6.93 31.49
C VAL A 115 4.36 7.08 32.75
N GLU A 116 3.34 7.93 32.69
CA GLU A 116 2.39 8.13 33.77
C GLU A 116 1.71 6.80 34.15
N HIS A 117 1.68 6.48 35.45
CA HIS A 117 1.20 5.18 35.96
C HIS A 117 -0.22 4.84 35.47
N ALA A 118 -1.15 5.80 35.51
CA ALA A 118 -2.54 5.62 35.05
C ALA A 118 -2.68 5.31 33.54
N ARG A 119 -1.59 5.48 32.78
CA ARG A 119 -1.51 5.27 31.33
C ARG A 119 -0.64 4.05 30.97
N HIS A 120 -0.17 3.29 31.95
CA HIS A 120 0.46 1.99 31.73
C HIS A 120 -0.49 1.04 31.01
N ALA A 121 0.08 0.10 30.25
CA ALA A 121 -0.65 -0.85 29.39
C ALA A 121 -1.53 -0.23 28.28
N ARG A 122 -1.36 1.06 27.97
CA ARG A 122 -2.04 1.72 26.82
C ARG A 122 -1.15 1.91 25.57
N GLY A 123 0.05 1.33 25.58
CA GLY A 123 1.00 1.38 24.45
C GLY A 123 1.82 2.67 24.33
N VAL A 124 1.84 3.55 25.34
CA VAL A 124 2.62 4.81 25.33
C VAL A 124 4.12 4.56 25.22
N ALA A 125 4.67 3.63 26.02
CA ALA A 125 6.10 3.31 25.99
C ALA A 125 6.55 2.72 24.64
N THR A 126 5.77 1.80 24.07
CA THR A 126 6.04 1.24 22.74
C THR A 126 5.94 2.29 21.64
N LEU A 127 4.99 3.24 21.74
CA LEU A 127 4.88 4.35 20.80
C LEU A 127 6.11 5.28 20.89
N LEU A 128 6.56 5.62 22.09
CA LEU A 128 7.79 6.39 22.30
C LEU A 128 9.00 5.68 21.72
N LEU A 129 9.14 4.37 21.99
CA LEU A 129 10.24 3.57 21.45
C LEU A 129 10.22 3.59 19.92
N GLU A 130 9.08 3.36 19.28
CA GLU A 130 8.94 3.40 17.81
C GLU A 130 9.41 4.74 17.22
N HIS A 131 8.98 5.85 17.80
CA HIS A 131 9.36 7.19 17.35
C HIS A 131 10.83 7.53 17.64
N LEU A 132 11.37 7.07 18.77
CA LEU A 132 12.79 7.23 19.09
C LEU A 132 13.67 6.40 18.15
N VAL A 133 13.27 5.17 17.81
CA VAL A 133 13.98 4.34 16.82
C VAL A 133 14.03 5.04 15.46
N ALA A 134 12.91 5.58 14.99
CA ALA A 134 12.88 6.34 13.74
C ALA A 134 13.82 7.56 13.79
N ALA A 135 13.76 8.36 14.87
CA ALA A 135 14.60 9.53 15.05
C ALA A 135 16.10 9.19 15.19
N ALA A 136 16.42 8.03 15.77
CA ALA A 136 17.77 7.53 15.96
C ALA A 136 18.36 7.03 14.63
N ARG A 137 17.58 6.27 13.84
CA ARG A 137 17.98 5.81 12.49
C ARG A 137 18.29 6.96 11.55
N GLN A 138 17.50 8.05 11.60
CA GLN A 138 17.75 9.27 10.83
C GLN A 138 19.09 9.94 11.20
N ARG A 139 19.58 9.71 12.42
CA ARG A 139 20.87 10.22 12.92
C ARG A 139 22.01 9.21 12.80
N GLY A 140 21.80 8.08 12.13
CA GLY A 140 22.82 7.04 11.95
C GLY A 140 23.06 6.17 13.19
N VAL A 141 22.20 6.21 14.19
CA VAL A 141 22.26 5.30 15.35
C VAL A 141 21.73 3.92 14.93
N ARG A 142 22.49 2.87 15.25
CA ARG A 142 22.18 1.46 14.95
C ARG A 142 21.86 0.63 16.18
N ALA A 143 22.24 1.08 17.37
CA ALA A 143 21.93 0.36 18.60
C ALA A 143 21.53 1.31 19.73
N PHE A 144 20.53 0.88 20.51
CA PHE A 144 20.26 1.44 21.82
C PHE A 144 20.88 0.61 22.93
N LEU A 145 21.46 1.29 23.91
CA LEU A 145 21.82 0.73 25.20
C LEU A 145 20.78 1.15 26.23
N ALA A 146 20.39 0.23 27.10
CA ALA A 146 19.53 0.51 28.23
C ALA A 146 19.95 -0.34 29.41
N GLU A 147 20.10 0.29 30.58
CA GLU A 147 20.13 -0.43 31.85
C GLU A 147 18.68 -0.60 32.34
N VAL A 148 18.31 -1.81 32.72
CA VAL A 148 16.95 -2.13 33.19
C VAL A 148 17.04 -2.98 34.44
N LEU A 149 16.55 -2.50 35.59
CA LEU A 149 16.49 -3.31 36.82
C LEU A 149 15.77 -4.65 36.54
N ALA A 150 16.29 -5.74 37.09
CA ALA A 150 15.73 -7.08 36.87
C ALA A 150 14.27 -7.21 37.33
N GLU A 151 13.87 -6.39 38.32
CA GLU A 151 12.51 -6.30 38.85
C GLU A 151 11.56 -5.50 37.93
N ASN A 152 12.07 -4.75 36.94
CA ASN A 152 11.28 -3.94 36.02
C ASN A 152 10.66 -4.79 34.88
N SER A 153 9.74 -5.68 35.27
CA SER A 153 9.04 -6.57 34.34
C SER A 153 8.26 -5.82 33.24
N ALA A 154 7.83 -4.58 33.51
CA ALA A 154 7.14 -3.73 32.55
C ALA A 154 8.07 -3.31 31.40
N MET A 155 9.29 -2.83 31.70
CA MET A 155 10.26 -2.43 30.67
C MET A 155 10.78 -3.63 29.89
N LEU A 156 11.03 -4.77 30.55
CA LEU A 156 11.41 -6.01 29.87
C LEU A 156 10.32 -6.48 28.89
N ARG A 157 9.04 -6.30 29.24
CA ARG A 157 7.92 -6.57 28.35
C ARG A 157 7.88 -5.61 27.17
N VAL A 158 8.16 -4.31 27.37
CA VAL A 158 8.27 -3.34 26.26
C VAL A 158 9.35 -3.75 25.26
N LEU A 159 10.52 -4.20 25.73
CA LEU A 159 11.59 -4.70 24.88
C LEU A 159 11.17 -5.94 24.10
N HIS A 160 10.62 -6.95 24.78
CA HIS A 160 10.10 -8.15 24.15
C HIS A 160 9.01 -7.86 23.11
N ASP A 161 8.05 -7.00 23.46
CA ASP A 161 6.91 -6.69 22.61
C ASP A 161 7.29 -5.76 21.46
N SER A 162 8.41 -5.02 21.57
CA SER A 162 8.88 -4.13 20.50
C SER A 162 9.07 -4.85 19.17
N GLY A 163 9.51 -6.12 19.20
CA GLY A 163 9.93 -6.88 18.02
C GLY A 163 11.35 -6.56 17.55
N LEU A 164 12.07 -5.68 18.26
CA LEU A 164 13.49 -5.42 18.02
C LEU A 164 14.32 -6.60 18.51
N GLN A 165 15.40 -6.91 17.79
CA GLN A 165 16.40 -7.85 18.29
C GLN A 165 17.18 -7.18 19.42
N TYR A 166 17.31 -7.87 20.55
CA TYR A 166 18.09 -7.36 21.68
C TYR A 166 18.84 -8.48 22.40
N ASP A 167 20.01 -8.14 22.91
CA ASP A 167 20.79 -8.94 23.83
C ASP A 167 20.63 -8.35 25.24
N ALA A 168 20.37 -9.18 26.24
CA ALA A 168 20.27 -8.76 27.63
C ALA A 168 21.20 -9.62 28.50
N GLN A 169 22.13 -8.97 29.20
CA GLN A 169 23.06 -9.62 30.12
C GLN A 169 22.79 -9.14 31.55
N LEU A 170 22.64 -10.09 32.48
CA LEU A 170 22.41 -9.75 33.89
C LEU A 170 23.74 -9.37 34.55
N GLU A 171 23.85 -8.14 35.05
CA GLU A 171 24.97 -7.63 35.82
C GLU A 171 24.48 -7.14 37.18
N GLY A 172 24.76 -7.91 38.24
CA GLY A 172 24.26 -7.60 39.58
C GLY A 172 22.74 -7.68 39.66
N SER A 173 22.06 -6.54 39.84
CA SER A 173 20.60 -6.43 39.95
C SER A 173 19.92 -5.80 38.73
N SER A 174 20.66 -5.51 37.66
CA SER A 174 20.15 -4.93 36.42
C SER A 174 20.57 -5.75 35.20
N TYR A 175 19.75 -5.68 34.16
CA TYR A 175 20.10 -6.14 32.82
C TYR A 175 20.75 -4.98 32.05
N GLN A 176 21.93 -5.24 31.49
CA GLN A 176 22.52 -4.44 30.43
C GLN A 176 21.92 -4.92 29.11
N VAL A 177 21.07 -4.09 28.50
CA VAL A 177 20.34 -4.40 27.27
C VAL A 177 20.95 -3.64 26.10
N LYS A 178 21.31 -4.36 25.04
CA LYS A 178 21.67 -3.81 23.74
C LYS A 178 20.61 -4.16 22.72
N VAL A 179 19.91 -3.15 22.20
CA VAL A 179 18.83 -3.29 21.22
C VAL A 179 19.34 -2.89 19.84
N ALA A 180 19.28 -3.78 18.87
CA ALA A 180 19.61 -3.49 17.48
C ALA A 180 18.45 -2.75 16.79
N LEU A 181 18.78 -1.65 16.12
CA LEU A 181 17.80 -0.81 15.40
C LEU A 181 17.69 -1.18 13.93
N ASP A 182 18.55 -2.03 13.39
CA ASP A 182 18.47 -2.56 12.03
C ASP A 182 17.52 -3.77 12.01
N SER A 183 16.23 -3.50 12.20
CA SER A 183 15.24 -4.54 12.47
C SER A 183 14.33 -4.78 11.26
N GLY A 184 14.37 -6.02 10.75
CA GLY A 184 13.60 -6.51 9.61
C GLY A 184 12.13 -6.83 9.94
N GLU A 185 11.57 -7.82 9.24
CA GLU A 185 10.14 -8.18 9.25
C GLU A 185 9.48 -8.35 10.65
N PRO A 186 10.13 -8.94 11.68
CA PRO A 186 9.51 -9.10 13.00
C PRO A 186 9.13 -7.79 13.71
N TYR A 187 9.94 -6.75 13.56
CA TYR A 187 9.67 -5.43 14.16
C TYR A 187 8.47 -4.76 13.48
N TYR A 188 8.43 -4.76 12.15
CA TYR A 188 7.33 -4.18 11.39
C TYR A 188 6.00 -4.91 11.61
N ALA A 189 6.04 -6.24 11.72
CA ALA A 189 4.86 -7.03 12.05
C ALA A 189 4.27 -6.62 13.41
N ARG A 190 5.11 -6.46 14.44
CA ARG A 190 4.69 -6.03 15.79
C ARG A 190 4.11 -4.61 15.81
N ILE A 191 4.71 -3.68 15.08
CA ILE A 191 4.16 -2.31 14.94
C ILE A 191 2.78 -2.37 14.30
N SER A 192 2.64 -3.11 13.21
CA SER A 192 1.37 -3.19 12.50
C SER A 192 0.26 -3.85 13.33
N ASP A 193 0.57 -4.85 14.14
CA ASP A 193 -0.43 -5.43 15.05
C ASP A 193 -0.91 -4.43 16.09
N ARG A 194 0.01 -3.63 16.66
CA ARG A 194 -0.35 -2.56 17.60
C ARG A 194 -1.18 -1.48 16.93
N GLU A 195 -0.81 -1.12 15.70
CA GLU A 195 -1.55 -0.17 14.88
C GLU A 195 -2.97 -0.66 14.61
N ARG A 196 -3.13 -1.91 14.19
CA ARG A 196 -4.45 -2.52 13.98
C ARG A 196 -5.33 -2.44 15.22
N VAL A 197 -4.79 -2.78 16.40
CA VAL A 197 -5.55 -2.69 17.67
C VAL A 197 -5.98 -1.25 17.96
N ALA A 198 -5.05 -0.30 17.85
CA ALA A 198 -5.27 1.11 18.12
C ALA A 198 -6.26 1.74 17.14
N ASP A 199 -6.03 1.57 15.84
CA ASP A 199 -6.84 2.17 14.78
C ASP A 199 -8.27 1.64 14.82
N VAL A 200 -8.46 0.32 14.98
CA VAL A 200 -9.78 -0.26 15.16
C VAL A 200 -10.51 0.34 16.36
N ALA A 201 -9.81 0.52 17.50
CA ALA A 201 -10.41 1.14 18.67
C ALA A 201 -10.82 2.60 18.40
N SER A 202 -10.03 3.35 17.62
CA SER A 202 -10.36 4.74 17.25
C SER A 202 -11.54 4.83 16.28
N LEU A 203 -11.70 3.84 15.39
CA LEU A 203 -12.78 3.81 14.41
C LEU A 203 -14.12 3.39 15.03
N ARG A 204 -14.14 2.81 16.23
CA ARG A 204 -15.40 2.45 16.91
C ARG A 204 -16.33 3.66 17.10
N GLY A 205 -15.80 4.83 17.42
CA GLY A 205 -16.63 6.03 17.54
C GLY A 205 -17.23 6.49 16.20
N VAL A 206 -16.62 6.10 15.07
CA VAL A 206 -17.10 6.43 13.72
C VAL A 206 -18.14 5.41 13.25
N LEU A 207 -17.85 4.12 13.45
CA LEU A 207 -18.61 3.01 12.84
C LEU A 207 -19.60 2.34 13.79
N CYS A 208 -19.37 2.42 15.10
CA CYS A 208 -20.24 1.85 16.14
C CYS A 208 -20.54 2.87 17.26
N PRO A 209 -20.92 4.12 16.94
CA PRO A 209 -21.25 5.10 17.97
C PRO A 209 -22.46 4.64 18.79
N SER A 210 -22.52 5.01 20.06
CA SER A 210 -23.73 4.87 20.88
C SER A 210 -24.68 6.07 20.75
N SER A 211 -24.17 7.20 20.25
CA SER A 211 -24.94 8.43 20.04
C SER A 211 -24.45 9.23 18.82
N VAL A 212 -25.39 9.76 18.04
CA VAL A 212 -25.13 10.54 16.82
C VAL A 212 -25.82 11.89 16.90
N ALA A 213 -25.06 12.98 16.71
CA ALA A 213 -25.60 14.31 16.51
C ALA A 213 -25.55 14.70 15.03
N VAL A 214 -26.69 15.13 14.45
CA VAL A 214 -26.76 15.63 13.07
C VAL A 214 -26.80 17.15 13.10
N VAL A 215 -25.65 17.78 12.88
CA VAL A 215 -25.49 19.24 12.91
C VAL A 215 -25.78 19.84 11.55
N GLY A 216 -26.83 20.67 11.46
CA GLY A 216 -27.42 21.08 10.20
C GLY A 216 -28.66 20.25 9.81
N ALA A 217 -29.21 19.47 10.75
CA ALA A 217 -30.51 18.84 10.59
C ALA A 217 -31.57 19.88 10.19
N SER A 218 -32.52 19.52 9.33
CA SER A 218 -33.54 20.44 8.84
C SER A 218 -34.86 19.72 8.60
N SER A 219 -35.99 20.42 8.66
CA SER A 219 -37.29 19.93 8.19
C SER A 219 -37.49 20.10 6.68
N ARG A 220 -36.58 20.80 5.98
CA ARG A 220 -36.65 20.97 4.52
C ARG A 220 -36.22 19.68 3.83
N ALA A 221 -37.13 19.08 3.05
CA ALA A 221 -36.87 17.83 2.33
C ALA A 221 -35.67 17.87 1.36
N SER A 222 -35.29 19.05 0.86
CA SER A 222 -34.15 19.22 -0.04
C SER A 222 -32.80 19.39 0.67
N ALA A 223 -32.77 19.46 2.01
CA ALA A 223 -31.54 19.64 2.77
C ALA A 223 -30.83 18.31 3.01
N VAL A 224 -29.51 18.28 2.81
CA VAL A 224 -28.67 17.08 3.08
C VAL A 224 -28.84 16.59 4.52
N GLY A 225 -28.85 17.50 5.50
CA GLY A 225 -29.07 17.15 6.91
C GLY A 225 -30.48 16.60 7.21
N ASN A 226 -31.48 16.86 6.37
CA ASN A 226 -32.80 16.20 6.48
C ASN A 226 -32.71 14.74 6.04
N THR A 227 -32.07 14.48 4.90
CA THR A 227 -31.90 13.14 4.34
C THR A 227 -31.09 12.25 5.28
N LEU A 228 -29.96 12.75 5.80
CA LEU A 228 -29.13 12.04 6.77
C LEU A 228 -29.91 11.64 8.02
N LEU A 229 -30.60 12.59 8.64
CA LEU A 229 -31.40 12.31 9.83
C LEU A 229 -32.50 11.27 9.53
N ARG A 230 -33.18 11.41 8.39
CA ARG A 230 -34.20 10.45 7.96
C ARG A 230 -33.62 9.05 7.77
N ASN A 231 -32.47 8.94 7.12
CA ASN A 231 -31.82 7.66 6.84
C ASN A 231 -31.36 6.98 8.14
N ILE A 232 -30.81 7.71 9.11
CA ILE A 232 -30.47 7.17 10.44
C ILE A 232 -31.72 6.60 11.14
N ILE A 233 -32.84 7.34 11.12
CA ILE A 233 -34.09 6.92 11.77
C ILE A 233 -34.71 5.71 11.04
N HIS A 234 -34.81 5.77 9.71
CA HIS A 234 -35.43 4.71 8.90
C HIS A 234 -34.58 3.45 8.82
N GLY A 235 -33.25 3.58 8.89
CA GLY A 235 -32.32 2.46 8.99
C GLY A 235 -32.44 1.68 10.31
N GLY A 236 -33.10 2.27 11.32
CA GLY A 236 -33.32 1.63 12.61
C GLY A 236 -32.11 1.68 13.53
N TYR A 237 -31.31 2.75 13.45
CA TYR A 237 -30.15 2.96 14.30
C TYR A 237 -30.48 2.73 15.77
N THR A 238 -29.63 1.96 16.46
CA THR A 238 -29.91 1.43 17.79
C THR A 238 -29.53 2.39 18.93
N GLY A 239 -28.70 3.41 18.62
CA GLY A 239 -28.24 4.40 19.58
C GLY A 239 -29.10 5.67 19.67
N ALA A 240 -28.63 6.65 20.44
CA ALA A 240 -29.32 7.93 20.60
C ALA A 240 -29.09 8.86 19.39
N VAL A 241 -30.14 9.56 18.92
CA VAL A 241 -30.08 10.47 17.77
C VAL A 241 -30.45 11.88 18.19
N TYR A 242 -29.57 12.84 17.92
CA TYR A 242 -29.73 14.24 18.30
C TYR A 242 -29.73 15.17 17.08
N PRO A 243 -30.89 15.69 16.64
CA PRO A 243 -30.93 16.74 15.63
C PRO A 243 -30.41 18.06 16.20
N VAL A 244 -29.47 18.71 15.51
CA VAL A 244 -28.98 20.04 15.89
C VAL A 244 -29.28 21.04 14.76
N ASN A 245 -30.10 22.05 15.09
CA ASN A 245 -30.50 23.13 14.20
C ASN A 245 -30.58 24.43 15.00
N ARG A 246 -29.95 25.50 14.53
CA ARG A 246 -29.95 26.84 15.18
C ARG A 246 -31.34 27.38 15.57
N HIS A 247 -32.40 26.97 14.87
CA HIS A 247 -33.78 27.39 15.15
C HIS A 247 -34.47 26.53 16.23
N GLY A 248 -33.92 25.35 16.53
CA GLY A 248 -34.53 24.32 17.36
C GLY A 248 -35.84 23.78 16.76
N GLY A 249 -36.67 23.16 17.60
CA GLY A 249 -38.03 22.72 17.25
C GLY A 249 -38.18 21.20 17.19
N ASP A 250 -39.09 20.72 16.34
CA ASP A 250 -39.30 19.30 16.07
C ASP A 250 -38.85 18.97 14.65
N ILE A 251 -38.03 17.93 14.48
CA ILE A 251 -37.60 17.41 13.18
C ILE A 251 -37.76 15.90 13.21
N HIS A 252 -38.65 15.36 12.37
CA HIS A 252 -39.00 13.93 12.32
C HIS A 252 -39.46 13.37 13.67
N GLY A 253 -40.17 14.17 14.48
CA GLY A 253 -40.65 13.75 15.80
C GLY A 253 -39.59 13.77 16.91
N LEU A 254 -38.38 14.26 16.61
CA LEU A 254 -37.28 14.42 17.56
C LEU A 254 -37.11 15.89 17.93
N THR A 255 -36.78 16.15 19.19
CA THR A 255 -36.44 17.50 19.66
C THR A 255 -35.11 17.95 19.06
N ALA A 256 -35.14 19.05 18.31
CA ALA A 256 -33.96 19.67 17.74
C ALA A 256 -33.36 20.70 18.70
N PHE A 257 -32.08 20.52 19.02
CA PHE A 257 -31.29 21.39 19.89
C PHE A 257 -30.65 22.53 19.08
N ARG A 258 -30.40 23.68 19.71
CA ARG A 258 -29.85 24.84 18.98
C ARG A 258 -28.35 24.74 18.74
N SER A 259 -27.65 24.04 19.61
CA SER A 259 -26.21 23.81 19.51
C SER A 259 -25.83 22.47 20.15
N VAL A 260 -24.60 22.02 19.91
CA VAL A 260 -24.09 20.76 20.47
C VAL A 260 -23.92 20.86 21.99
N ALA A 261 -23.66 22.06 22.51
CA ALA A 261 -23.57 22.32 23.95
C ALA A 261 -24.90 22.17 24.71
N GLU A 262 -26.05 22.18 24.02
CA GLU A 262 -27.37 21.97 24.65
C GLU A 262 -27.75 20.48 24.75
N LEU A 263 -26.94 19.57 24.19
CA LEU A 263 -27.23 18.14 24.20
C LEU A 263 -27.20 17.57 25.64
N PRO A 264 -28.06 16.58 25.94
CA PRO A 264 -28.12 15.97 27.27
C PRO A 264 -26.85 15.19 27.61
N GLU A 265 -26.12 14.72 26.59
CA GLU A 265 -24.85 14.03 26.71
C GLU A 265 -23.94 14.36 25.51
N PRO A 266 -22.61 14.24 25.65
CA PRO A 266 -21.69 14.36 24.54
C PRO A 266 -21.99 13.32 23.44
N PRO A 267 -22.12 13.73 22.17
CA PRO A 267 -22.31 12.77 21.08
C PRO A 267 -20.99 12.04 20.81
N GLU A 268 -21.03 10.71 20.61
CA GLU A 268 -19.83 9.97 20.19
C GLU A 268 -19.44 10.30 18.75
N LEU A 269 -20.44 10.49 17.88
CA LEU A 269 -20.31 10.92 16.49
C LEU A 269 -21.11 12.21 16.22
N ALA A 270 -20.46 13.22 15.66
CA ALA A 270 -21.14 14.39 15.09
C ALA A 270 -21.03 14.40 13.56
N VAL A 271 -22.17 14.46 12.88
CA VAL A 271 -22.29 14.55 11.41
C VAL A 271 -22.57 16.01 11.02
N LEU A 272 -21.62 16.65 10.34
CA LEU A 272 -21.62 18.08 10.07
C LEU A 272 -22.08 18.36 8.63
N CYS A 273 -23.22 19.04 8.52
CA CYS A 273 -23.90 19.41 7.27
C CYS A 273 -24.23 20.92 7.21
N VAL A 274 -23.37 21.74 7.80
CA VAL A 274 -23.49 23.21 7.85
C VAL A 274 -22.67 23.86 6.74
N PRO A 275 -22.87 25.15 6.42
CA PRO A 275 -22.01 25.88 5.47
C PRO A 275 -20.52 25.76 5.83
N ALA A 276 -19.65 25.74 4.81
CA ALA A 276 -18.21 25.48 4.96
C ALA A 276 -17.55 26.45 5.94
N GLU A 277 -17.93 27.73 5.89
CA GLU A 277 -17.42 28.79 6.76
C GLU A 277 -17.71 28.55 8.26
N SER A 278 -18.74 27.77 8.59
CA SER A 278 -19.12 27.45 9.97
C SER A 278 -18.45 26.18 10.50
N ILE A 279 -17.80 25.39 9.64
CA ILE A 279 -17.21 24.10 10.02
C ILE A 279 -16.16 24.23 11.14
N PRO A 280 -15.23 25.20 11.13
CA PRO A 280 -14.23 25.32 12.20
C PRO A 280 -14.86 25.59 13.57
N GLU A 281 -15.84 26.49 13.63
CA GLU A 281 -16.52 26.85 14.88
C GLU A 281 -17.33 25.67 15.44
N VAL A 282 -18.08 24.98 14.57
CA VAL A 282 -18.86 23.81 14.96
C VAL A 282 -17.96 22.64 15.39
N ALA A 283 -16.84 22.41 14.69
CA ALA A 283 -15.87 21.39 15.08
C ALA A 283 -15.25 21.69 16.46
N GLU A 284 -14.89 22.95 16.73
CA GLU A 284 -14.41 23.39 18.04
C GLU A 284 -15.47 23.19 19.14
N GLU A 285 -16.74 23.51 18.86
CA GLU A 285 -17.84 23.26 19.79
C GLU A 285 -18.01 21.77 20.08
N CYS A 286 -18.01 20.93 19.05
CA CYS A 286 -18.11 19.47 19.19
C CYS A 286 -16.98 18.92 20.07
N GLY A 287 -15.74 19.28 19.78
CA GLY A 287 -14.57 18.84 20.55
C GLY A 287 -14.62 19.30 22.01
N ARG A 288 -15.02 20.55 22.25
CA ARG A 288 -15.20 21.09 23.62
C ARG A 288 -16.29 20.36 24.40
N CYS A 289 -17.36 19.93 23.73
CA CYS A 289 -18.44 19.15 24.35
C CYS A 289 -18.05 17.68 24.57
N GLY A 290 -16.88 17.24 24.10
CA GLY A 290 -16.37 15.89 24.29
C GLY A 290 -16.69 14.92 23.15
N ALA A 291 -17.11 15.42 21.99
CA ALA A 291 -17.26 14.59 20.81
C ALA A 291 -15.90 13.98 20.41
N ARG A 292 -15.90 12.70 20.07
CA ARG A 292 -14.67 11.97 19.72
C ARG A 292 -14.45 11.87 18.23
N THR A 293 -15.52 11.93 17.45
CA THR A 293 -15.46 11.71 16.01
C THR A 293 -16.35 12.67 15.25
N LEU A 294 -15.87 13.10 14.08
CA LEU A 294 -16.58 13.99 13.17
C LEU A 294 -16.72 13.31 11.81
N VAL A 295 -17.91 13.39 11.21
CA VAL A 295 -18.13 13.13 9.79
C VAL A 295 -18.52 14.45 9.15
N VAL A 296 -17.63 15.01 8.33
CA VAL A 296 -17.88 16.29 7.65
C VAL A 296 -18.38 16.01 6.24
N VAL A 297 -19.69 16.10 6.06
CA VAL A 297 -20.35 15.92 4.76
C VAL A 297 -20.14 17.15 3.87
N THR A 298 -20.08 18.33 4.49
CA THR A 298 -19.91 19.61 3.82
C THR A 298 -18.72 19.64 2.86
N ALA A 299 -18.98 20.01 1.61
CA ALA A 299 -17.98 20.28 0.58
C ALA A 299 -17.44 21.72 0.66
N GLY A 300 -16.37 22.03 -0.09
CA GLY A 300 -15.81 23.39 -0.16
C GLY A 300 -14.95 23.78 1.05
N VAL A 301 -14.60 22.83 1.91
CA VAL A 301 -13.56 23.05 2.94
C VAL A 301 -12.17 23.04 2.28
N THR A 302 -11.91 22.04 1.44
CA THR A 302 -10.70 22.01 0.59
C THR A 302 -10.77 23.13 -0.44
N GLY A 303 -9.69 23.90 -0.57
CA GLY A 303 -9.62 25.12 -1.38
C GLY A 303 -9.79 26.42 -0.59
N HIS A 304 -10.16 26.35 0.69
CA HIS A 304 -10.20 27.49 1.60
C HIS A 304 -9.27 27.25 2.80
N PRO A 305 -7.97 27.66 2.71
CA PRO A 305 -6.96 27.32 3.71
C PRO A 305 -7.36 27.68 5.15
N ALA A 306 -7.93 28.87 5.38
CA ALA A 306 -8.37 29.28 6.72
C ALA A 306 -9.46 28.37 7.32
N VAL A 307 -10.36 27.83 6.48
CA VAL A 307 -11.43 26.92 6.92
C VAL A 307 -10.84 25.54 7.20
N ALA A 308 -10.02 25.01 6.28
CA ALA A 308 -9.35 23.73 6.46
C ALA A 308 -8.45 23.74 7.71
N ASP A 309 -7.59 24.75 7.85
CA ASP A 309 -6.68 24.90 9.00
C ASP A 309 -7.45 25.04 10.31
N GLY A 310 -8.58 25.76 10.32
CA GLY A 310 -9.46 25.88 11.47
C GLY A 310 -10.05 24.53 11.90
N LEU A 311 -10.58 23.75 10.94
CA LEU A 311 -11.09 22.39 11.18
C LEU A 311 -9.98 21.48 11.73
N LEU A 312 -8.82 21.44 11.07
CA LEU A 312 -7.71 20.60 11.48
C LEU A 312 -7.18 21.01 12.86
N THR A 313 -7.16 22.31 13.17
CA THR A 313 -6.77 22.82 14.49
C THR A 313 -7.70 22.30 15.59
N ALA A 314 -9.03 22.36 15.38
CA ALA A 314 -10.01 21.82 16.33
C ALA A 314 -9.84 20.29 16.50
N VAL A 315 -9.74 19.56 15.39
CA VAL A 315 -9.53 18.10 15.39
C VAL A 315 -8.27 17.70 16.16
N ARG A 316 -7.16 18.41 15.94
CA ARG A 316 -5.88 18.19 16.64
C ARG A 316 -5.99 18.53 18.13
N ARG A 317 -6.57 19.69 18.47
CA ARG A 317 -6.71 20.18 19.84
C ARG A 317 -7.48 19.21 20.73
N TRP A 318 -8.60 18.69 20.22
CA TRP A 318 -9.51 17.85 20.99
C TRP A 318 -9.30 16.35 20.77
N GLY A 319 -8.31 15.96 19.97
CA GLY A 319 -7.99 14.54 19.74
C GLY A 319 -9.10 13.78 19.00
N MET A 320 -9.83 14.45 18.11
CA MET A 320 -10.94 13.84 17.37
C MET A 320 -10.46 13.04 16.16
N ARG A 321 -11.23 12.03 15.75
CA ARG A 321 -11.09 11.40 14.42
C ARG A 321 -11.99 12.13 13.41
N LEU A 322 -11.57 12.19 12.15
CA LEU A 322 -12.30 12.89 11.08
C LEU A 322 -12.53 12.00 9.85
N VAL A 323 -13.79 11.91 9.41
CA VAL A 323 -14.18 11.41 8.08
C VAL A 323 -14.57 12.60 7.22
N GLY A 324 -14.11 12.64 5.96
CA GLY A 324 -14.29 13.78 5.06
C GLY A 324 -13.13 14.80 5.15
N PRO A 325 -13.39 16.09 4.85
CA PRO A 325 -14.66 16.69 4.43
C PRO A 325 -15.15 16.21 3.06
N ASN A 326 -16.25 16.78 2.54
CA ASN A 326 -16.76 16.49 1.20
C ASN A 326 -17.02 14.99 0.96
N CYS A 327 -17.78 14.36 1.86
CA CYS A 327 -18.05 12.93 1.81
C CYS A 327 -19.54 12.61 1.77
N LEU A 328 -19.87 11.38 1.38
CA LEU A 328 -21.25 10.86 1.45
C LEU A 328 -21.69 10.57 2.89
N GLY A 329 -20.75 10.21 3.76
CA GLY A 329 -20.99 9.77 5.13
C GLY A 329 -20.50 8.35 5.42
N VAL A 330 -21.12 7.69 6.40
CA VAL A 330 -20.71 6.37 6.89
C VAL A 330 -21.90 5.44 7.10
N VAL A 331 -21.65 4.14 6.99
CA VAL A 331 -22.63 3.07 7.19
C VAL A 331 -22.04 1.98 8.06
N ASN A 332 -22.84 1.44 8.96
CA ASN A 332 -22.63 0.14 9.58
C ASN A 332 -23.97 -0.60 9.67
N SER A 333 -24.09 -1.71 8.95
CA SER A 333 -25.33 -2.49 8.87
C SER A 333 -25.48 -3.53 9.97
N ASP A 334 -24.47 -3.71 10.83
CA ASP A 334 -24.51 -4.65 11.96
C ASP A 334 -25.85 -4.50 12.71
N PRO A 335 -26.59 -5.59 12.98
CA PRO A 335 -27.89 -5.54 13.66
C PRO A 335 -27.88 -4.81 15.00
N ASP A 336 -26.74 -4.79 15.70
CA ASP A 336 -26.56 -4.10 16.98
C ASP A 336 -26.28 -2.59 16.81
N VAL A 337 -26.02 -2.11 15.59
CA VAL A 337 -25.70 -0.71 15.27
C VAL A 337 -26.73 -0.08 14.33
N ARG A 338 -26.94 -0.64 13.13
CA ARG A 338 -27.87 -0.16 12.09
C ARG A 338 -27.72 1.32 11.73
N LEU A 339 -26.49 1.80 11.62
CA LEU A 339 -26.19 3.19 11.29
C LEU A 339 -26.16 3.40 9.78
N ASP A 340 -27.10 4.20 9.25
CA ASP A 340 -27.00 4.82 7.92
C ASP A 340 -26.89 6.35 8.07
N ALA A 341 -25.67 6.83 8.24
CA ALA A 341 -25.35 8.25 8.26
C ALA A 341 -24.91 8.72 6.86
N THR A 342 -25.69 8.38 5.82
CA THR A 342 -25.52 8.88 4.45
C THR A 342 -26.72 9.69 3.96
N PHE A 343 -26.56 10.35 2.82
CA PHE A 343 -27.67 10.95 2.07
C PHE A 343 -28.02 10.17 0.79
N SER A 344 -27.72 8.87 0.76
CA SER A 344 -28.12 7.98 -0.34
C SER A 344 -29.64 7.79 -0.39
N ALA A 345 -30.18 7.56 -1.59
CA ALA A 345 -31.58 7.18 -1.77
C ALA A 345 -31.80 5.67 -1.71
N ALA A 346 -30.76 4.88 -2.01
CA ALA A 346 -30.80 3.42 -1.95
C ALA A 346 -30.92 2.92 -0.52
N GLY A 347 -31.57 1.75 -0.35
CA GLY A 347 -31.46 1.00 0.89
C GLY A 347 -30.04 0.50 1.08
N ILE A 348 -29.69 0.18 2.32
CA ILE A 348 -28.41 -0.48 2.61
C ILE A 348 -28.73 -1.83 3.26
N PRO A 349 -28.81 -2.90 2.45
CA PRO A 349 -29.03 -4.23 2.99
C PRO A 349 -27.84 -4.65 3.84
N GLU A 350 -28.14 -5.41 4.91
CA GLU A 350 -27.13 -6.07 5.72
C GLU A 350 -26.39 -7.13 4.89
N GLY A 351 -25.07 -7.16 4.99
CA GLY A 351 -24.25 -8.15 4.29
C GLY A 351 -22.78 -8.04 4.63
N ASP A 352 -21.94 -8.56 3.75
CA ASP A 352 -20.53 -8.86 4.02
C ASP A 352 -19.54 -8.05 3.17
N VAL A 353 -20.01 -7.05 2.43
CA VAL A 353 -19.17 -6.18 1.60
C VAL A 353 -18.75 -4.92 2.36
N GLY A 354 -17.47 -4.76 2.63
CA GLY A 354 -16.89 -3.54 3.18
C GLY A 354 -16.49 -2.56 2.06
N ILE A 355 -16.91 -1.29 2.15
CA ILE A 355 -16.66 -0.29 1.09
C ILE A 355 -15.91 0.93 1.65
N ALA A 356 -14.83 1.33 1.00
CA ALA A 356 -14.23 2.64 1.22
C ALA A 356 -14.08 3.39 -0.10
N THR A 357 -14.66 4.59 -0.17
CA THR A 357 -14.69 5.38 -1.42
C THR A 357 -14.30 6.83 -1.18
N GLN A 358 -13.38 7.32 -1.99
CA GLN A 358 -13.03 8.74 -2.02
C GLN A 358 -14.06 9.60 -2.79
N SER A 359 -14.86 8.99 -3.67
CA SER A 359 -15.89 9.68 -4.44
C SER A 359 -17.29 9.38 -3.91
N GLY A 360 -18.02 10.43 -3.53
CA GLY A 360 -19.40 10.32 -3.08
C GLY A 360 -20.34 9.80 -4.17
N GLY A 361 -20.19 10.28 -5.41
CA GLY A 361 -21.03 9.86 -6.54
C GLY A 361 -20.83 8.39 -6.92
N VAL A 362 -19.57 7.92 -6.88
CA VAL A 362 -19.25 6.49 -7.03
C VAL A 362 -19.87 5.67 -5.90
N GLY A 363 -19.78 6.17 -4.66
CA GLY A 363 -20.40 5.53 -3.49
C GLY A 363 -21.91 5.37 -3.62
N ILE A 364 -22.63 6.44 -3.99
CA ILE A 364 -24.09 6.40 -4.21
C ILE A 364 -24.44 5.37 -5.28
N THR A 365 -23.76 5.45 -6.44
CA THR A 365 -24.04 4.54 -7.56
C THR A 365 -23.77 3.09 -7.18
N LEU A 366 -22.69 2.82 -6.44
CA LEU A 366 -22.39 1.47 -5.99
C LEU A 366 -23.46 0.95 -5.03
N LEU A 367 -23.87 1.74 -4.03
CA LEU A 367 -24.96 1.34 -3.12
C LEU A 367 -26.25 1.03 -3.86
N GLU A 368 -26.66 1.87 -4.83
CA GLU A 368 -27.84 1.62 -5.67
C GLU A 368 -27.76 0.30 -6.44
N ARG A 369 -26.58 -0.05 -6.98
CA ARG A 369 -26.37 -1.30 -7.70
C ARG A 369 -26.38 -2.52 -6.77
N LEU A 370 -25.79 -2.40 -5.59
CA LEU A 370 -25.76 -3.47 -4.61
C LEU A 370 -27.16 -3.76 -4.03
N ASP A 371 -27.92 -2.72 -3.72
CA ASP A 371 -29.32 -2.83 -3.27
C ASP A 371 -30.18 -3.57 -4.31
N GLY A 372 -30.06 -3.19 -5.59
CA GLY A 372 -30.77 -3.87 -6.69
C GLY A 372 -30.38 -5.34 -6.93
N LEU A 373 -29.23 -5.79 -6.40
CA LEU A 373 -28.76 -7.17 -6.47
C LEU A 373 -28.92 -7.94 -5.17
N GLU A 374 -29.49 -7.30 -4.13
CA GLU A 374 -29.55 -7.80 -2.76
C GLU A 374 -28.16 -8.18 -2.21
N LEU A 375 -27.12 -7.46 -2.62
CA LEU A 375 -25.77 -7.58 -2.06
C LEU A 375 -25.65 -6.59 -0.90
N GLY A 376 -25.57 -7.10 0.32
CA GLY A 376 -25.47 -6.26 1.50
C GLY A 376 -24.07 -5.73 1.78
N VAL A 377 -24.03 -4.60 2.50
CA VAL A 377 -22.80 -3.91 2.89
C VAL A 377 -22.61 -4.12 4.39
N SER A 378 -21.41 -4.54 4.83
CA SER A 378 -21.09 -4.61 6.27
C SER A 378 -20.85 -3.22 6.84
N THR A 379 -19.89 -2.51 6.26
CA THR A 379 -19.52 -1.14 6.60
C THR A 379 -19.18 -0.35 5.36
N MET A 380 -19.51 0.94 5.34
CA MET A 380 -19.08 1.86 4.29
C MET A 380 -18.52 3.13 4.89
N VAL A 381 -17.39 3.59 4.35
CA VAL A 381 -16.83 4.92 4.65
C VAL A 381 -16.57 5.67 3.36
N SER A 382 -17.28 6.78 3.18
CA SER A 382 -16.90 7.77 2.17
C SER A 382 -15.83 8.68 2.77
N THR A 383 -14.59 8.59 2.30
CA THR A 383 -13.48 9.37 2.88
C THR A 383 -13.47 10.82 2.41
N GLY A 384 -14.15 11.13 1.30
CA GLY A 384 -14.13 12.45 0.67
C GLY A 384 -12.71 12.94 0.44
N ASP A 385 -12.41 14.17 0.84
CA ASP A 385 -11.08 14.78 0.70
C ASP A 385 -10.00 14.10 1.56
N LYS A 386 -10.38 13.14 2.42
CA LYS A 386 -9.49 12.21 3.14
C LYS A 386 -8.41 12.94 3.93
N TYR A 387 -8.87 13.82 4.83
CA TYR A 387 -7.98 14.53 5.74
C TYR A 387 -7.37 13.55 6.73
N ASP A 388 -8.19 12.71 7.39
CA ASP A 388 -7.75 11.81 8.46
C ASP A 388 -7.99 10.32 8.13
N VAL A 389 -9.22 9.82 8.29
CA VAL A 389 -9.57 8.40 8.01
C VAL A 389 -9.37 8.08 6.54
N SER A 390 -8.68 6.96 6.26
CA SER A 390 -8.24 6.55 4.92
C SER A 390 -8.56 5.09 4.61
N GLY A 391 -8.26 4.66 3.38
CA GLY A 391 -8.37 3.25 3.00
C GLY A 391 -7.48 2.30 3.82
N ASN A 392 -6.36 2.78 4.37
CA ASN A 392 -5.51 1.97 5.25
C ASN A 392 -6.23 1.65 6.56
N ASP A 393 -6.92 2.62 7.15
CA ASP A 393 -7.70 2.45 8.37
C ASP A 393 -8.84 1.44 8.14
N MET A 394 -9.48 1.47 6.96
CA MET A 394 -10.54 0.53 6.59
C MET A 394 -10.03 -0.90 6.37
N LEU A 395 -8.85 -1.08 5.77
CA LEU A 395 -8.22 -2.41 5.67
C LEU A 395 -7.96 -3.00 7.06
N LEU A 396 -7.47 -2.17 8.00
CA LEU A 396 -7.25 -2.59 9.39
C LEU A 396 -8.55 -2.93 10.13
N TRP A 397 -9.63 -2.18 9.87
CA TRP A 397 -10.97 -2.49 10.38
C TRP A 397 -11.47 -3.84 9.87
N TRP A 398 -11.52 -4.02 8.55
CA TRP A 398 -12.06 -5.23 7.93
C TRP A 398 -11.24 -6.48 8.22
N GLU A 399 -9.94 -6.36 8.51
CA GLU A 399 -9.14 -7.51 8.94
C GLU A 399 -9.62 -8.09 10.28
N ARG A 400 -10.12 -7.25 11.19
CA ARG A 400 -10.64 -7.70 12.50
C ARG A 400 -12.14 -7.99 12.47
N ASP A 401 -12.89 -7.24 11.67
CA ASP A 401 -14.33 -7.39 11.57
C ASP A 401 -14.71 -8.72 10.88
N ALA A 402 -15.45 -9.57 11.60
CA ALA A 402 -15.85 -10.88 11.10
C ALA A 402 -17.02 -10.79 10.10
N SER A 403 -17.80 -9.69 10.13
CA SER A 403 -18.93 -9.50 9.21
C SER A 403 -18.46 -9.19 7.79
N THR A 404 -17.37 -8.43 7.64
CA THR A 404 -16.79 -8.17 6.31
C THR A 404 -16.08 -9.39 5.75
N ARG A 405 -16.52 -9.88 4.58
CA ARG A 405 -15.86 -10.95 3.80
C ARG A 405 -15.14 -10.45 2.56
N ILE A 406 -15.59 -9.34 1.96
CA ILE A 406 -14.99 -8.75 0.75
C ILE A 406 -14.77 -7.26 0.98
N GLY A 407 -13.57 -6.75 0.66
CA GLY A 407 -13.26 -5.32 0.71
C GLY A 407 -13.32 -4.67 -0.67
N VAL A 408 -13.88 -3.47 -0.76
CA VAL A 408 -13.97 -2.65 -1.99
C VAL A 408 -13.37 -1.29 -1.75
N LEU A 409 -12.42 -0.90 -2.59
CA LEU A 409 -11.72 0.37 -2.52
C LEU A 409 -11.86 1.16 -3.82
N TYR A 410 -12.41 2.37 -3.71
CA TYR A 410 -12.22 3.42 -4.72
C TYR A 410 -11.31 4.49 -4.12
N LEU A 411 -10.05 4.50 -4.55
CA LEU A 411 -9.02 5.43 -4.06
C LEU A 411 -8.44 6.22 -5.23
N GLU A 412 -8.45 7.54 -5.11
CA GLU A 412 -7.77 8.42 -6.07
C GLU A 412 -6.31 8.64 -5.68
N SER A 413 -5.97 8.39 -4.41
CA SER A 413 -4.60 8.33 -3.90
C SER A 413 -4.45 7.29 -2.79
N PHE A 414 -3.29 6.62 -2.73
CA PHE A 414 -3.01 5.58 -1.74
C PHE A 414 -2.40 6.11 -0.43
N GLY A 415 -2.09 7.41 -0.35
CA GLY A 415 -1.52 8.03 0.84
C GLY A 415 -0.08 7.57 1.12
N ASN A 416 0.08 6.49 1.87
CA ASN A 416 1.37 5.81 2.12
C ASN A 416 1.34 4.46 1.40
N PRO A 417 1.83 4.36 0.15
CA PRO A 417 1.63 3.17 -0.67
C PRO A 417 2.46 1.97 -0.24
N ARG A 418 3.61 2.18 0.42
CA ARG A 418 4.39 1.07 1.03
C ARG A 418 3.57 0.38 2.12
N LYS A 419 2.98 1.17 3.01
CA LYS A 419 2.08 0.68 4.06
C LYS A 419 0.79 0.08 3.47
N PHE A 420 0.20 0.74 2.48
CA PHE A 420 -0.98 0.21 1.77
C PHE A 420 -0.68 -1.14 1.13
N SER A 421 0.45 -1.28 0.41
CA SER A 421 0.86 -2.53 -0.24
C SER A 421 0.95 -3.66 0.77
N TRP A 422 1.60 -3.39 1.90
CA TRP A 422 1.74 -4.34 2.99
C TRP A 422 0.38 -4.75 3.58
N LEU A 423 -0.49 -3.78 3.88
CA LEU A 423 -1.84 -4.02 4.43
C LEU A 423 -2.74 -4.76 3.44
N ALA A 424 -2.75 -4.34 2.17
CA ALA A 424 -3.54 -4.95 1.12
C ALA A 424 -3.11 -6.40 0.85
N ARG A 425 -1.80 -6.68 0.85
CA ARG A 425 -1.26 -8.05 0.75
C ARG A 425 -1.69 -8.92 1.92
N ARG A 426 -1.62 -8.40 3.15
CA ARG A 426 -2.05 -9.13 4.36
C ARG A 426 -3.55 -9.40 4.34
N PHE A 427 -4.36 -8.39 4.05
CA PHE A 427 -5.81 -8.51 3.94
C PHE A 427 -6.20 -9.49 2.82
N GLY A 428 -5.64 -9.34 1.63
CA GLY A 428 -5.87 -10.17 0.44
C GLY A 428 -5.65 -11.67 0.66
N ARG A 429 -4.76 -12.05 1.59
CA ARG A 429 -4.53 -13.45 1.96
C ARG A 429 -5.65 -14.08 2.77
N SER A 430 -6.51 -13.27 3.37
CA SER A 430 -7.64 -13.73 4.17
C SER A 430 -8.99 -13.46 3.50
N LYS A 431 -9.10 -12.34 2.77
CA LYS A 431 -10.35 -11.82 2.21
C LYS A 431 -10.06 -11.16 0.86
N PRO A 432 -10.92 -11.35 -0.17
CA PRO A 432 -10.75 -10.66 -1.45
C PRO A 432 -10.80 -9.14 -1.30
N LEU A 433 -9.94 -8.45 -2.04
CA LEU A 433 -9.90 -6.98 -2.10
C LEU A 433 -10.08 -6.53 -3.54
N ILE A 434 -11.14 -5.77 -3.83
CA ILE A 434 -11.40 -5.20 -5.15
C ILE A 434 -11.01 -3.71 -5.13
N VAL A 435 -10.26 -3.26 -6.13
CA VAL A 435 -9.82 -1.87 -6.27
C VAL A 435 -10.26 -1.32 -7.61
N LEU A 436 -11.09 -0.29 -7.60
CA LEU A 436 -11.51 0.42 -8.83
C LEU A 436 -10.40 1.36 -9.30
N ARG A 437 -9.91 1.11 -10.50
CA ARG A 437 -8.79 1.80 -11.15
C ARG A 437 -9.24 3.13 -11.77
N SER A 438 -9.26 4.21 -11.00
CA SER A 438 -9.57 5.55 -11.52
C SER A 438 -8.38 6.27 -12.21
N GLY A 439 -8.61 7.17 -13.16
CA GLY A 439 -7.53 8.03 -13.68
C GLY A 439 -6.44 7.30 -14.48
N ALA A 440 -6.78 6.25 -15.25
CA ALA A 440 -5.79 5.52 -16.05
C ALA A 440 -5.23 6.34 -17.24
N SER A 441 -6.02 7.25 -17.80
CA SER A 441 -5.61 8.08 -18.95
C SER A 441 -5.01 9.42 -18.51
N PRO A 442 -4.05 9.99 -19.27
CA PRO A 442 -3.47 11.30 -18.95
C PRO A 442 -4.51 12.42 -18.79
N ILE A 443 -5.59 12.38 -19.58
CA ILE A 443 -6.70 13.34 -19.49
C ILE A 443 -7.48 13.15 -18.17
N ALA A 444 -7.77 11.90 -17.80
CA ALA A 444 -8.46 11.60 -16.55
C ALA A 444 -7.58 11.96 -15.33
N GLN A 445 -6.26 11.79 -15.43
CA GLN A 445 -5.31 12.25 -14.41
C GLN A 445 -5.34 13.77 -14.27
N GLN A 446 -5.36 14.51 -15.38
CA GLN A 446 -5.47 15.97 -15.36
C GLN A 446 -6.81 16.47 -14.79
N ALA A 447 -7.91 15.79 -15.12
CA ALA A 447 -9.22 16.07 -14.52
C ALA A 447 -9.23 15.78 -13.02
N ALA A 448 -8.65 14.64 -12.59
CA ALA A 448 -8.54 14.28 -11.17
C ALA A 448 -7.68 15.29 -10.38
N LEU A 449 -6.64 15.88 -10.98
CA LEU A 449 -5.85 16.96 -10.38
C LEU A 449 -6.65 18.24 -10.14
N SER A 450 -7.68 18.50 -10.94
CA SER A 450 -8.57 19.66 -10.76
C SER A 450 -9.60 19.42 -9.65
N HIS A 451 -9.84 18.15 -9.29
CA HIS A 451 -10.77 17.73 -8.23
C HIS A 451 -10.07 17.33 -6.93
N THR A 452 -8.79 16.94 -6.97
CA THR A 452 -7.96 16.55 -5.82
C THR A 452 -6.57 17.13 -5.94
N ALA A 453 -6.07 17.75 -4.87
CA ALA A 453 -4.73 18.37 -4.84
C ALA A 453 -3.55 17.37 -4.88
N ALA A 454 -3.79 16.08 -5.18
CA ALA A 454 -2.81 15.01 -5.12
C ALA A 454 -2.31 14.60 -6.51
N THR A 455 -1.01 14.42 -6.67
CA THR A 455 -0.37 13.98 -7.92
C THR A 455 -0.90 12.60 -8.35
N ALA A 456 -1.37 12.49 -9.60
CA ALA A 456 -1.89 11.25 -10.14
C ALA A 456 -0.79 10.19 -10.31
N THR A 457 -1.11 8.94 -9.95
CA THR A 457 -0.17 7.81 -10.04
C THR A 457 -0.15 7.23 -11.45
N PRO A 458 1.03 6.94 -12.04
CA PRO A 458 1.11 6.23 -13.32
C PRO A 458 0.38 4.88 -13.26
N SER A 459 -0.40 4.55 -14.29
CA SER A 459 -1.18 3.28 -14.36
C SER A 459 -0.31 2.05 -14.11
N SER A 460 0.86 2.01 -14.75
CA SER A 460 1.79 0.88 -14.62
C SER A 460 2.32 0.63 -13.20
N THR A 461 2.45 1.68 -12.39
CA THR A 461 2.83 1.60 -10.97
C THR A 461 1.70 0.99 -10.14
N ARG A 462 0.48 1.44 -10.40
CA ARG A 462 -0.72 0.90 -9.73
C ARG A 462 -0.95 -0.56 -10.11
N ASP A 463 -0.81 -0.93 -11.38
CA ASP A 463 -1.01 -2.31 -11.82
C ASP A 463 0.05 -3.25 -11.23
N ALA A 464 1.29 -2.77 -11.05
CA ALA A 464 2.34 -3.52 -10.34
C ALA A 464 1.99 -3.71 -8.85
N LEU A 465 1.49 -2.67 -8.18
CA LEU A 465 1.00 -2.73 -6.81
C LEU A 465 -0.09 -3.81 -6.66
N LEU A 466 -1.17 -3.70 -7.44
CA LEU A 466 -2.34 -4.59 -7.32
C LEU A 466 -1.96 -6.06 -7.56
N ARG A 467 -1.12 -6.33 -8.56
CA ARG A 467 -0.61 -7.69 -8.83
C ARG A 467 0.21 -8.25 -7.67
N GLN A 468 1.08 -7.44 -7.07
CA GLN A 468 1.92 -7.87 -5.94
C GLN A 468 1.09 -8.13 -4.67
N THR A 469 0.03 -7.36 -4.45
CA THR A 469 -0.84 -7.48 -3.27
C THR A 469 -1.94 -8.52 -3.40
N GLY A 470 -2.22 -9.01 -4.62
CA GLY A 470 -3.35 -9.89 -4.89
C GLY A 470 -4.70 -9.17 -4.91
N ALA A 471 -4.71 -7.83 -4.93
CA ALA A 471 -5.92 -7.06 -5.08
C ALA A 471 -6.45 -7.17 -6.53
N ILE A 472 -7.75 -7.37 -6.67
CA ILE A 472 -8.45 -7.48 -7.95
C ILE A 472 -8.69 -6.05 -8.48
N GLY A 473 -7.93 -5.65 -9.50
CA GLY A 473 -8.04 -4.34 -10.11
C GLY A 473 -9.07 -4.32 -11.24
N VAL A 474 -10.15 -3.56 -11.08
CA VAL A 474 -11.22 -3.41 -12.08
C VAL A 474 -11.23 -2.00 -12.64
N ASP A 475 -11.68 -1.81 -13.88
CA ASP A 475 -11.60 -0.50 -14.56
C ASP A 475 -12.90 0.32 -14.52
N ASP A 476 -14.03 -0.34 -14.25
CA ASP A 476 -15.34 0.30 -14.23
C ASP A 476 -16.27 -0.33 -13.17
N LEU A 477 -17.43 0.31 -12.96
CA LEU A 477 -18.40 -0.13 -11.95
C LEU A 477 -19.15 -1.39 -12.35
N GLU A 478 -19.31 -1.68 -13.64
CA GLU A 478 -20.00 -2.90 -14.08
C GLU A 478 -19.12 -4.12 -13.83
N GLU A 479 -17.82 -4.03 -14.13
CA GLU A 479 -16.83 -5.04 -13.78
C GLU A 479 -16.68 -5.21 -12.27
N LEU A 480 -16.68 -4.12 -11.50
CA LEU A 480 -16.65 -4.19 -10.04
C LEU A 480 -17.82 -5.00 -9.48
N VAL A 481 -19.04 -4.68 -9.91
CA VAL A 481 -20.26 -5.37 -9.47
C VAL A 481 -20.29 -6.82 -9.96
N ALA A 482 -19.78 -7.08 -11.18
CA ALA A 482 -19.62 -8.42 -11.72
C ALA A 482 -18.70 -9.30 -10.86
N VAL A 483 -17.51 -8.80 -10.52
CA VAL A 483 -16.55 -9.50 -9.65
C VAL A 483 -17.12 -9.71 -8.26
N LEU A 484 -17.80 -8.70 -7.69
CA LEU A 484 -18.51 -8.84 -6.41
C LEU A 484 -19.54 -9.97 -6.45
N GLY A 485 -20.41 -9.99 -7.47
CA GLY A 485 -21.41 -11.04 -7.62
C GLY A 485 -20.80 -12.44 -7.72
N VAL A 486 -19.69 -12.60 -8.46
CA VAL A 486 -18.97 -13.88 -8.52
C VAL A 486 -18.42 -14.27 -7.15
N LEU A 487 -17.72 -13.38 -6.46
CA LEU A 487 -17.12 -13.67 -5.14
C LEU A 487 -18.16 -13.91 -4.04
N SER A 488 -19.32 -13.26 -4.11
CA SER A 488 -20.39 -13.40 -3.13
C SER A 488 -21.20 -14.67 -3.31
N TRP A 489 -21.35 -15.17 -4.55
CA TRP A 489 -22.29 -16.26 -4.87
C TRP A 489 -21.62 -17.56 -5.35
N GLN A 490 -20.35 -17.52 -5.75
CA GLN A 490 -19.60 -18.66 -6.27
C GLN A 490 -18.33 -18.94 -5.44
N ASN A 491 -17.85 -20.17 -5.52
CA ASN A 491 -16.55 -20.54 -4.94
C ASN A 491 -15.41 -20.09 -5.86
N LEU A 492 -14.20 -20.02 -5.31
CA LEU A 492 -13.01 -19.72 -6.10
C LEU A 492 -12.69 -20.89 -7.07
N PRO A 493 -12.37 -20.61 -8.34
CA PRO A 493 -11.93 -21.62 -9.29
C PRO A 493 -10.55 -22.18 -8.89
N ALA A 494 -10.33 -23.47 -9.17
CA ALA A 494 -9.05 -24.12 -8.88
C ALA A 494 -7.91 -23.66 -9.81
N GLY A 495 -8.26 -23.18 -11.01
CA GLY A 495 -7.31 -22.77 -12.04
C GLY A 495 -8.00 -22.14 -13.25
N PRO A 496 -7.27 -21.93 -14.36
CA PRO A 496 -7.73 -21.20 -15.54
C PRO A 496 -8.60 -22.01 -16.49
N HIS A 497 -8.79 -23.32 -16.27
CA HIS A 497 -9.49 -24.17 -17.23
C HIS A 497 -11.00 -23.99 -17.13
N VAL A 498 -11.58 -23.44 -18.19
CA VAL A 498 -13.01 -23.16 -18.32
C VAL A 498 -13.67 -24.13 -19.29
N ALA A 499 -14.96 -24.38 -19.06
CA ALA A 499 -15.81 -25.08 -20.00
C ALA A 499 -17.04 -24.25 -20.38
N VAL A 500 -17.52 -24.42 -21.60
CA VAL A 500 -18.71 -23.73 -22.10
C VAL A 500 -19.77 -24.76 -22.50
N VAL A 501 -20.99 -24.57 -22.01
CA VAL A 501 -22.17 -25.36 -22.39
C VAL A 501 -23.27 -24.41 -22.82
N SER A 502 -23.77 -24.54 -24.05
CA SER A 502 -24.82 -23.68 -24.58
C SER A 502 -25.89 -24.46 -25.34
N ASN A 503 -27.11 -23.94 -25.37
CA ASN A 503 -28.19 -24.40 -26.26
C ASN A 503 -28.22 -23.62 -27.57
N ALA A 504 -27.30 -22.70 -27.80
CA ALA A 504 -27.18 -21.97 -29.05
C ALA A 504 -25.70 -21.83 -29.44
N GLY A 505 -25.27 -22.53 -30.48
CA GLY A 505 -23.88 -22.54 -30.93
C GLY A 505 -23.26 -21.14 -31.12
N GLY A 506 -24.01 -20.18 -31.65
CA GLY A 506 -23.54 -18.79 -31.79
C GLY A 506 -23.18 -18.12 -30.45
N LEU A 507 -23.96 -18.36 -29.39
CA LEU A 507 -23.65 -17.85 -28.05
C LEU A 507 -22.47 -18.60 -27.43
N GLY A 508 -22.36 -19.91 -27.70
CA GLY A 508 -21.20 -20.71 -27.29
C GLY A 508 -19.88 -20.19 -27.89
N VAL A 509 -19.88 -19.79 -29.18
CA VAL A 509 -18.72 -19.19 -29.84
C VAL A 509 -18.37 -17.82 -29.23
N LEU A 510 -19.36 -16.94 -29.01
CA LEU A 510 -19.11 -15.64 -28.38
C LEU A 510 -18.54 -15.79 -26.96
N ALA A 511 -19.02 -16.76 -26.19
CA ALA A 511 -18.46 -17.08 -24.88
C ALA A 511 -17.03 -17.63 -24.97
N ALA A 512 -16.72 -18.43 -26.00
CA ALA A 512 -15.37 -18.92 -26.22
C ALA A 512 -14.38 -17.82 -26.57
N ASP A 513 -14.76 -16.91 -27.47
CA ASP A 513 -13.95 -15.74 -27.82
C ASP A 513 -13.73 -14.84 -26.59
N ALA A 514 -14.77 -14.61 -25.79
CA ALA A 514 -14.69 -13.84 -24.56
C ALA A 514 -13.71 -14.47 -23.54
N CYS A 515 -13.81 -15.79 -23.31
CA CYS A 515 -12.90 -16.53 -22.45
C CYS A 515 -11.44 -16.42 -22.92
N ALA A 516 -11.19 -16.62 -24.22
CA ALA A 516 -9.86 -16.54 -24.79
C ALA A 516 -9.27 -15.11 -24.67
N GLN A 517 -10.08 -14.08 -24.91
CA GLN A 517 -9.67 -12.68 -24.75
C GLN A 517 -9.38 -12.31 -23.30
N ALA A 518 -10.10 -12.90 -22.35
CA ALA A 518 -9.87 -12.73 -20.91
C ALA A 518 -8.68 -13.57 -20.39
N GLY A 519 -8.08 -14.44 -21.22
CA GLY A 519 -6.94 -15.28 -20.85
C GLY A 519 -7.33 -16.57 -20.09
N LEU A 520 -8.59 -17.00 -20.18
CA LEU A 520 -9.02 -18.32 -19.69
C LEU A 520 -8.66 -19.41 -20.71
N GLU A 521 -8.35 -20.61 -20.22
CA GLU A 521 -7.90 -21.73 -21.04
C GLU A 521 -9.03 -22.76 -21.19
N PHE A 522 -9.24 -23.29 -22.40
CA PHE A 522 -10.31 -24.27 -22.60
C PHE A 522 -9.91 -25.66 -22.10
N SER A 523 -10.78 -26.24 -21.26
CA SER A 523 -10.61 -27.60 -20.74
C SER A 523 -10.67 -28.62 -21.88
N VAL A 524 -9.70 -29.55 -21.92
CA VAL A 524 -9.78 -30.75 -22.76
C VAL A 524 -10.53 -31.82 -21.97
N LEU A 525 -11.75 -32.14 -22.39
CA LEU A 525 -12.64 -33.07 -21.68
C LEU A 525 -12.04 -34.48 -21.62
N THR A 526 -12.24 -35.15 -20.49
CA THR A 526 -11.66 -36.48 -20.24
C THR A 526 -12.72 -37.58 -20.09
N HIS A 527 -13.89 -37.24 -19.56
CA HIS A 527 -14.97 -38.18 -19.27
C HIS A 527 -16.30 -37.71 -19.89
N ALA A 528 -16.57 -36.40 -19.89
CA ALA A 528 -17.87 -35.85 -20.28
C ALA A 528 -18.27 -36.15 -21.74
N GLU A 529 -17.31 -36.20 -22.68
CA GLU A 529 -17.61 -36.34 -24.12
C GLU A 529 -18.42 -37.61 -24.43
N GLN A 530 -18.12 -38.74 -23.76
CA GLN A 530 -18.81 -40.01 -23.98
C GLN A 530 -20.23 -40.00 -23.42
N GLU A 531 -20.42 -39.46 -22.21
CA GLU A 531 -21.73 -39.37 -21.58
C GLU A 531 -22.64 -38.37 -22.30
N LEU A 532 -22.08 -37.25 -22.77
CA LEU A 532 -22.80 -36.25 -23.57
C LEU A 532 -23.23 -36.83 -24.92
N ALA A 533 -22.37 -37.61 -25.59
CA ALA A 533 -22.72 -38.26 -26.86
C ALA A 533 -23.86 -39.28 -26.73
N ALA A 534 -24.03 -39.89 -25.55
CA ALA A 534 -25.16 -40.78 -25.27
C ALA A 534 -26.46 -40.03 -24.93
N LEU A 535 -26.36 -38.80 -24.42
CA LEU A 535 -27.49 -37.97 -23.99
C LEU A 535 -28.05 -37.08 -25.10
N LEU A 536 -27.16 -36.52 -25.93
CA LEU A 536 -27.46 -35.47 -26.90
C LEU A 536 -27.72 -36.04 -28.31
N PRO A 537 -28.48 -35.33 -29.17
CA PRO A 537 -28.69 -35.75 -30.54
C PRO A 537 -27.40 -35.68 -31.37
N ASP A 538 -27.32 -36.44 -32.47
CA ASP A 538 -26.14 -36.48 -33.36
C ASP A 538 -25.74 -35.11 -33.96
N GLN A 539 -26.64 -34.13 -33.95
CA GLN A 539 -26.37 -32.78 -34.43
C GLN A 539 -25.66 -31.88 -33.39
N ALA A 540 -25.60 -32.31 -32.13
CA ALA A 540 -24.94 -31.59 -31.05
C ALA A 540 -23.40 -31.68 -31.17
N SER A 541 -22.72 -30.66 -30.64
CA SER A 541 -21.27 -30.72 -30.40
C SER A 541 -21.02 -31.15 -28.97
N VAL A 542 -20.31 -32.26 -28.78
CA VAL A 542 -19.98 -32.82 -27.45
C VAL A 542 -18.57 -32.46 -26.96
N ARG A 543 -17.81 -31.72 -27.79
CA ARG A 543 -16.50 -31.15 -27.40
C ARG A 543 -16.72 -29.81 -26.70
N ASN A 544 -15.71 -29.28 -26.02
CA ASN A 544 -15.76 -27.95 -25.42
C ASN A 544 -15.39 -26.87 -26.46
N PRO A 545 -16.26 -25.88 -26.77
CA PRO A 545 -17.62 -25.62 -26.25
C PRO A 545 -18.69 -26.63 -26.68
N VAL A 546 -19.52 -27.07 -25.72
CA VAL A 546 -20.64 -28.00 -25.94
C VAL A 546 -21.84 -27.22 -26.49
N ASP A 547 -22.34 -27.64 -27.66
CA ASP A 547 -23.57 -27.11 -28.27
C ASP A 547 -24.65 -28.19 -28.22
N THR A 548 -25.63 -27.98 -27.34
CA THR A 548 -26.75 -28.89 -27.09
C THR A 548 -27.91 -28.73 -28.07
N THR A 549 -27.80 -27.79 -29.03
CA THR A 549 -28.82 -27.38 -30.00
C THR A 549 -30.02 -26.62 -29.39
N ALA A 550 -30.66 -25.77 -30.20
CA ALA A 550 -31.72 -24.86 -29.74
C ALA A 550 -33.03 -25.54 -29.32
N ALA A 551 -33.24 -26.80 -29.73
CA ALA A 551 -34.48 -27.54 -29.47
C ALA A 551 -34.42 -28.38 -28.19
N ILE A 552 -33.30 -28.37 -27.45
CA ILE A 552 -33.15 -29.16 -26.23
C ILE A 552 -34.13 -28.71 -25.14
N ASP A 553 -34.74 -29.67 -24.45
CA ASP A 553 -35.55 -29.39 -23.27
C ASP A 553 -34.68 -29.01 -22.06
N ALA A 554 -35.25 -28.22 -21.15
CA ALA A 554 -34.51 -27.68 -20.01
C ALA A 554 -33.89 -28.79 -19.13
N VAL A 555 -34.59 -29.92 -18.93
CA VAL A 555 -34.10 -31.02 -18.08
C VAL A 555 -32.86 -31.67 -18.70
N THR A 556 -32.88 -31.98 -20.00
CA THR A 556 -31.73 -32.55 -20.71
C THR A 556 -30.55 -31.55 -20.77
N PHE A 557 -30.83 -30.26 -20.88
CA PHE A 557 -29.80 -29.22 -20.77
C PHE A 557 -29.13 -29.22 -19.39
N GLY A 558 -29.92 -29.24 -18.31
CA GLY A 558 -29.40 -29.33 -16.94
C GLY A 558 -28.52 -30.57 -16.72
N ARG A 559 -28.92 -31.73 -17.26
CA ARG A 559 -28.09 -32.95 -17.21
C ARG A 559 -26.76 -32.80 -17.94
N SER A 560 -26.74 -32.09 -19.07
CA SER A 560 -25.49 -31.78 -19.78
C SER A 560 -24.54 -30.93 -18.93
N VAL A 561 -25.07 -29.93 -18.21
CA VAL A 561 -24.31 -29.10 -17.26
C VAL A 561 -23.76 -29.95 -16.11
N GLU A 562 -24.57 -30.84 -15.51
CA GLU A 562 -24.12 -31.77 -14.45
C GLU A 562 -22.97 -32.68 -14.91
N ILE A 563 -23.07 -33.27 -16.11
CA ILE A 563 -22.02 -34.13 -16.68
C ILE A 563 -20.71 -33.34 -16.82
N MET A 564 -20.78 -32.13 -17.39
CA MET A 564 -19.63 -31.27 -17.58
C MET A 564 -19.00 -30.81 -16.26
N LEU A 565 -19.81 -30.51 -15.25
CA LEU A 565 -19.32 -30.14 -13.92
C LEU A 565 -18.56 -31.28 -13.24
N ARG A 566 -18.93 -32.54 -13.49
CA ARG A 566 -18.25 -33.72 -12.91
C ARG A 566 -16.92 -34.05 -13.61
N ASP A 567 -16.63 -33.51 -14.80
CA ASP A 567 -15.37 -33.78 -15.49
C ASP A 567 -14.18 -33.14 -14.75
N PRO A 568 -13.15 -33.90 -14.34
CA PRO A 568 -12.03 -33.37 -13.55
C PRO A 568 -11.19 -32.34 -14.29
N ALA A 569 -11.24 -32.27 -15.63
CA ALA A 569 -10.51 -31.27 -16.41
C ALA A 569 -11.15 -29.87 -16.34
N VAL A 570 -12.41 -29.78 -15.92
CA VAL A 570 -13.16 -28.52 -15.81
C VAL A 570 -12.93 -27.91 -14.43
N GLU A 571 -12.48 -26.65 -14.36
CA GLU A 571 -12.28 -25.93 -13.08
C GLU A 571 -13.34 -24.83 -12.88
N SER A 572 -13.96 -24.35 -13.96
CA SER A 572 -15.03 -23.36 -13.98
C SER A 572 -15.91 -23.52 -15.22
N MET A 573 -17.13 -22.96 -15.20
CA MET A 573 -18.05 -23.06 -16.34
C MET A 573 -18.75 -21.74 -16.65
N ILE A 574 -18.84 -21.40 -17.94
CA ILE A 574 -19.75 -20.38 -18.46
C ILE A 574 -20.87 -21.06 -19.24
N VAL A 575 -22.12 -20.71 -18.95
CA VAL A 575 -23.32 -21.36 -19.49
C VAL A 575 -24.18 -20.32 -20.23
N PRO A 576 -23.92 -20.07 -21.53
CA PRO A 576 -24.77 -19.19 -22.32
C PRO A 576 -26.10 -19.86 -22.65
N ILE A 577 -27.19 -19.21 -22.26
CA ILE A 577 -28.55 -19.70 -22.39
C ILE A 577 -29.39 -18.75 -23.26
N LEU A 578 -30.24 -19.37 -24.07
CA LEU A 578 -31.23 -18.69 -24.90
C LEU A 578 -32.61 -19.30 -24.63
N GLN A 579 -33.57 -18.46 -24.22
CA GLN A 579 -34.97 -18.88 -24.20
C GLN A 579 -35.49 -19.03 -25.63
N THR A 580 -36.09 -20.18 -25.93
CA THR A 580 -36.77 -20.42 -27.21
C THR A 580 -38.27 -20.63 -26.97
N ALA A 581 -39.05 -20.70 -28.05
CA ALA A 581 -40.47 -21.06 -27.93
C ALA A 581 -40.70 -22.49 -27.40
N VAL A 582 -39.66 -23.34 -27.40
CA VAL A 582 -39.75 -24.76 -27.05
C VAL A 582 -39.25 -25.02 -25.62
N SER A 583 -38.29 -24.24 -25.14
CA SER A 583 -37.58 -24.50 -23.89
C SER A 583 -36.95 -23.24 -23.30
N ASP A 584 -36.88 -23.21 -21.97
CA ASP A 584 -36.17 -22.18 -21.20
C ASP A 584 -35.16 -22.84 -20.24
N PRO A 585 -33.89 -22.99 -20.66
CA PRO A 585 -32.85 -23.57 -19.83
C PRO A 585 -32.57 -22.84 -18.51
N ALA A 586 -32.94 -21.55 -18.39
CA ALA A 586 -32.73 -20.77 -17.16
C ALA A 586 -33.47 -21.39 -15.97
N THR A 587 -34.64 -21.98 -16.23
CA THR A 587 -35.57 -22.49 -15.22
C THR A 587 -35.00 -23.63 -14.36
N VAL A 588 -34.01 -24.38 -14.86
CA VAL A 588 -33.45 -25.55 -14.16
C VAL A 588 -32.02 -25.33 -13.65
N LEU A 589 -31.36 -24.24 -14.05
CA LEU A 589 -29.91 -24.11 -13.91
C LEU A 589 -29.48 -24.02 -12.43
N ALA A 590 -30.18 -23.22 -11.62
CA ALA A 590 -29.87 -23.08 -10.20
C ALA A 590 -30.07 -24.39 -9.43
N GLU A 591 -31.14 -25.14 -9.70
CA GLU A 591 -31.38 -26.45 -9.08
C GLU A 591 -30.33 -27.49 -9.51
N THR A 592 -29.92 -27.44 -10.78
CA THR A 592 -28.87 -28.31 -11.33
C THR A 592 -27.53 -28.08 -10.63
N ILE A 593 -27.15 -26.82 -10.43
CA ILE A 593 -25.92 -26.45 -9.71
C ILE A 593 -26.05 -26.80 -8.22
N ALA A 594 -27.23 -26.63 -7.62
CA ALA A 594 -27.48 -27.02 -6.23
C ALA A 594 -27.29 -28.53 -6.02
N ARG A 595 -27.79 -29.38 -6.94
CA ARG A 595 -27.56 -30.83 -6.91
C ARG A 595 -26.08 -31.16 -7.09
N ALA A 596 -25.40 -30.54 -8.05
CA ALA A 596 -23.97 -30.76 -8.26
C ALA A 596 -23.12 -30.40 -7.02
N ARG A 597 -23.43 -29.28 -6.36
CA ARG A 597 -22.77 -28.89 -5.10
C ARG A 597 -23.06 -29.86 -3.96
N ALA A 598 -24.30 -30.35 -3.84
CA ALA A 598 -24.65 -31.37 -2.85
C ALA A 598 -23.87 -32.69 -3.06
N ASP A 599 -23.50 -33.00 -4.31
CA ASP A 599 -22.63 -34.13 -4.67
C ASP A 599 -21.12 -33.84 -4.48
N GLY A 600 -20.75 -32.67 -3.95
CA GLY A 600 -19.37 -32.26 -3.71
C GLY A 600 -18.67 -31.57 -4.89
N CYS A 601 -19.41 -31.13 -5.91
CA CYS A 601 -18.86 -30.34 -7.01
C CYS A 601 -19.03 -28.83 -6.75
N ASP A 602 -17.95 -28.21 -6.28
CA ASP A 602 -17.92 -26.81 -5.86
C ASP A 602 -17.44 -25.82 -6.94
N LYS A 603 -17.33 -26.25 -8.20
CA LYS A 603 -16.82 -25.42 -9.30
C LYS A 603 -17.71 -24.21 -9.57
N PRO A 604 -17.15 -23.01 -9.80
CA PRO A 604 -17.94 -21.82 -10.12
C PRO A 604 -18.65 -21.96 -11.48
N VAL A 605 -19.91 -21.52 -11.52
CA VAL A 605 -20.75 -21.49 -12.72
C VAL A 605 -21.34 -20.11 -12.91
N LEU A 606 -21.12 -19.54 -14.10
CA LEU A 606 -21.66 -18.25 -14.51
C LEU A 606 -22.62 -18.48 -15.68
N ALA A 607 -23.84 -17.97 -15.59
CA ALA A 607 -24.80 -18.03 -16.69
C ALA A 607 -24.71 -16.77 -17.54
N VAL A 608 -25.03 -16.87 -18.82
CA VAL A 608 -25.15 -15.70 -19.71
C VAL A 608 -26.51 -15.77 -20.40
N HIS A 609 -27.41 -14.84 -20.10
CA HIS A 609 -28.75 -14.82 -20.71
C HIS A 609 -28.83 -13.76 -21.80
N ALA A 610 -28.90 -14.22 -23.05
CA ALA A 610 -28.96 -13.33 -24.20
C ALA A 610 -30.24 -12.48 -24.20
N GLY A 611 -30.09 -11.16 -24.32
CA GLY A 611 -31.21 -10.21 -24.36
C GLY A 611 -31.68 -9.70 -22.99
N GLN A 612 -31.03 -10.11 -21.89
CA GLN A 612 -31.20 -9.49 -20.58
C GLN A 612 -30.82 -8.01 -20.61
N ARG A 613 -31.56 -7.15 -19.90
CA ARG A 613 -31.30 -5.70 -19.86
C ARG A 613 -30.28 -5.32 -18.80
N GLU A 614 -30.43 -5.90 -17.62
CA GLU A 614 -29.55 -5.71 -16.48
C GLU A 614 -28.21 -6.41 -16.75
N SER A 615 -27.08 -5.77 -16.46
CA SER A 615 -25.76 -6.37 -16.70
C SER A 615 -25.54 -7.66 -15.91
N LEU A 616 -26.10 -7.73 -14.70
CA LEU A 616 -26.03 -8.85 -13.79
C LEU A 616 -27.38 -9.05 -13.09
N THR A 617 -27.82 -10.29 -12.98
CA THR A 617 -28.94 -10.74 -12.12
C THR A 617 -28.56 -12.04 -11.43
N THR A 618 -29.49 -12.70 -10.74
CA THR A 618 -29.26 -14.00 -10.12
C THR A 618 -30.39 -14.99 -10.40
N LEU A 619 -30.02 -16.26 -10.58
CA LEU A 619 -30.94 -17.39 -10.42
C LEU A 619 -30.72 -18.01 -9.05
N THR A 620 -31.80 -18.41 -8.38
CA THR A 620 -31.75 -18.88 -7.00
C THR A 620 -32.38 -20.26 -6.85
N ALA A 621 -31.77 -21.11 -6.02
CA ALA A 621 -32.32 -22.40 -5.59
C ALA A 621 -31.88 -22.67 -4.14
N GLY A 622 -32.77 -22.43 -3.18
CA GLY A 622 -32.41 -22.42 -1.77
C GLY A 622 -31.38 -21.33 -1.47
N GLU A 623 -30.25 -21.69 -0.87
CA GLU A 623 -29.13 -20.78 -0.59
C GLU A 623 -28.18 -20.58 -1.80
N ILE A 624 -28.34 -21.38 -2.85
CA ILE A 624 -27.50 -21.29 -4.05
C ILE A 624 -27.95 -20.11 -4.90
N ARG A 625 -27.01 -19.23 -5.22
CA ARG A 625 -27.17 -18.12 -6.16
C ARG A 625 -26.23 -18.30 -7.34
N VAL A 626 -26.73 -18.19 -8.56
CA VAL A 626 -25.95 -18.29 -9.81
C VAL A 626 -25.96 -16.92 -10.48
N PRO A 627 -24.79 -16.28 -10.67
CA PRO A 627 -24.72 -15.00 -11.38
C PRO A 627 -25.13 -15.18 -12.84
N VAL A 628 -26.04 -14.32 -13.31
CA VAL A 628 -26.51 -14.30 -14.70
C VAL A 628 -26.14 -12.99 -15.36
N PHE A 629 -25.24 -13.05 -16.33
CA PHE A 629 -24.74 -11.92 -17.07
C PHE A 629 -25.57 -11.68 -18.34
N ALA A 630 -25.72 -10.42 -18.74
CA ALA A 630 -26.30 -10.09 -20.04
C ALA A 630 -25.33 -10.35 -21.22
N ASP A 631 -24.03 -10.35 -20.95
CA ASP A 631 -22.97 -10.40 -21.95
C ASP A 631 -21.84 -11.37 -21.54
N PRO A 632 -21.36 -12.23 -22.45
CA PRO A 632 -20.30 -13.18 -22.14
C PRO A 632 -18.93 -12.55 -21.90
N THR A 633 -18.65 -11.35 -22.43
CA THR A 633 -17.37 -10.64 -22.22
C THR A 633 -17.21 -10.25 -20.76
N LEU A 634 -18.27 -9.68 -20.16
CA LEU A 634 -18.26 -9.31 -18.74
C LEU A 634 -18.15 -10.55 -17.84
N ALA A 635 -18.85 -11.64 -18.17
CA ALA A 635 -18.77 -12.90 -17.44
C ALA A 635 -17.35 -13.49 -17.46
N ALA A 636 -16.73 -13.52 -18.64
CA ALA A 636 -15.37 -14.04 -18.82
C ALA A 636 -14.33 -13.18 -18.09
N ARG A 637 -14.43 -11.84 -18.16
CA ARG A 637 -13.53 -10.91 -17.44
C ARG A 637 -13.63 -11.12 -15.93
N ALA A 638 -14.85 -11.13 -15.37
CA ALA A 638 -15.04 -11.32 -13.94
C ALA A 638 -14.52 -12.69 -13.46
N LEU A 639 -14.73 -13.76 -14.25
CA LEU A 639 -14.18 -15.08 -13.95
C LEU A 639 -12.65 -15.10 -14.01
N ALA A 640 -12.06 -14.44 -15.01
CA ALA A 640 -10.61 -14.34 -15.15
C ALA A 640 -9.96 -13.57 -13.97
N ASP A 641 -10.58 -12.48 -13.52
CA ASP A 641 -10.13 -11.70 -12.36
C ASP A 641 -10.15 -12.53 -11.06
N VAL A 642 -11.27 -13.23 -10.81
CA VAL A 642 -11.41 -14.12 -9.64
C VAL A 642 -10.45 -15.30 -9.73
N THR A 643 -10.20 -15.82 -10.93
CA THR A 643 -9.18 -16.86 -11.18
C THR A 643 -7.78 -16.35 -10.90
N GLY A 644 -7.45 -15.12 -11.32
CA GLY A 644 -6.19 -14.46 -11.02
C GLY A 644 -5.94 -14.36 -9.52
N TYR A 645 -6.96 -13.97 -8.76
CA TYR A 645 -6.94 -13.94 -7.30
C TYR A 645 -6.75 -15.34 -6.69
N ALA A 646 -7.54 -16.34 -7.11
CA ALA A 646 -7.43 -17.71 -6.62
C ALA A 646 -6.02 -18.29 -6.84
N ARG A 647 -5.46 -18.08 -8.04
CA ARG A 647 -4.08 -18.45 -8.37
C ARG A 647 -3.06 -17.70 -7.53
N TRP A 648 -3.29 -16.43 -7.18
CA TRP A 648 -2.40 -15.69 -6.30
C TRP A 648 -2.46 -16.22 -4.86
N LEU A 649 -3.65 -16.57 -4.37
CA LEU A 649 -3.88 -17.10 -3.03
C LEU A 649 -3.22 -18.48 -2.85
N ALA A 650 -3.31 -19.35 -3.86
CA ALA A 650 -2.69 -20.68 -3.85
C ALA A 650 -1.16 -20.66 -3.92
N ARG A 651 -0.53 -19.53 -4.26
CA ARG A 651 0.93 -19.42 -4.34
C ARG A 651 1.56 -19.46 -2.94
N PRO A 652 2.68 -20.19 -2.76
CA PRO A 652 3.49 -20.12 -1.56
C PRO A 652 3.95 -18.70 -1.23
N HIS A 653 4.14 -18.41 0.05
CA HIS A 653 4.70 -17.15 0.50
C HIS A 653 6.19 -17.06 0.12
N GLY A 654 6.57 -16.00 -0.59
CA GLY A 654 7.97 -15.61 -0.73
C GLY A 654 8.45 -14.90 0.54
N THR A 655 9.71 -15.07 0.89
CA THR A 655 10.37 -14.33 1.98
C THR A 655 11.31 -13.28 1.39
N VAL A 656 11.50 -12.18 2.12
CA VAL A 656 12.58 -11.23 1.81
C VAL A 656 13.88 -11.85 2.31
N PRO A 657 14.84 -12.18 1.43
CA PRO A 657 16.05 -12.85 1.85
C PRO A 657 16.96 -11.91 2.63
N ASP A 658 17.70 -12.49 3.59
CA ASP A 658 18.87 -11.86 4.17
C ASP A 658 20.04 -12.04 3.20
N LEU A 659 20.62 -10.92 2.75
CA LEU A 659 21.61 -10.90 1.68
C LEU A 659 22.99 -10.63 2.29
N ALA A 660 23.90 -11.58 2.12
CA ALA A 660 25.29 -11.42 2.56
C ALA A 660 26.04 -10.36 1.73
N HIS A 661 27.10 -9.82 2.34
CA HIS A 661 28.07 -8.90 1.71
C HIS A 661 27.49 -7.56 1.28
N ILE A 662 26.59 -6.99 2.09
CA ILE A 662 26.11 -5.62 1.92
C ILE A 662 26.84 -4.70 2.91
N ASP A 663 27.60 -3.75 2.39
CA ASP A 663 28.27 -2.70 3.17
C ASP A 663 27.44 -1.41 3.13
N THR A 664 26.40 -1.37 3.96
CA THR A 664 25.51 -0.21 4.07
C THR A 664 26.23 1.03 4.58
N ALA A 665 27.27 0.87 5.41
CA ALA A 665 28.02 2.00 5.97
C ALA A 665 28.74 2.76 4.85
N THR A 666 29.55 2.05 4.06
CA THR A 666 30.25 2.63 2.91
C THR A 666 29.27 3.24 1.91
N ALA A 667 28.18 2.53 1.59
CA ALA A 667 27.17 3.01 0.66
C ALA A 667 26.54 4.35 1.10
N ARG A 668 26.18 4.49 2.39
CA ARG A 668 25.64 5.72 2.95
C ARG A 668 26.65 6.86 2.95
N THR A 669 27.92 6.58 3.29
CA THR A 669 28.98 7.59 3.20
C THR A 669 29.18 8.09 1.77
N LEU A 670 29.11 7.21 0.76
CA LEU A 670 29.18 7.61 -0.65
C LEU A 670 28.02 8.53 -1.05
N VAL A 671 26.79 8.16 -0.69
CA VAL A 671 25.59 8.98 -0.95
C VAL A 671 25.67 10.33 -0.25
N ALA A 672 26.04 10.35 1.04
CA ALA A 672 26.19 11.57 1.82
C ALA A 672 27.25 12.51 1.20
N ASN A 673 28.42 11.98 0.85
CA ASN A 673 29.48 12.77 0.21
C ASN A 673 29.03 13.36 -1.14
N ALA A 674 28.32 12.58 -1.94
CA ALA A 674 27.78 13.05 -3.22
C ALA A 674 26.75 14.17 -3.04
N LEU A 675 25.84 14.04 -2.07
CA LEU A 675 24.85 15.08 -1.76
C LEU A 675 25.47 16.31 -1.08
N CYS A 676 26.57 16.17 -0.33
CA CYS A 676 27.34 17.32 0.15
C CYS A 676 27.94 18.13 -1.01
N GLN A 677 28.42 17.46 -2.06
CA GLN A 677 28.96 18.13 -3.25
C GLN A 677 27.87 18.71 -4.15
N ALA A 678 26.73 18.02 -4.25
CA ALA A 678 25.57 18.43 -5.03
C ALA A 678 24.28 18.37 -4.18
N PRO A 679 23.98 19.43 -3.39
CA PRO A 679 22.85 19.42 -2.44
C PRO A 679 21.46 19.23 -3.07
N LYS A 680 21.33 19.51 -4.37
CA LYS A 680 20.08 19.32 -5.13
C LYS A 680 19.96 17.92 -5.75
N GLY A 681 20.95 17.06 -5.56
CA GLY A 681 21.06 15.78 -6.26
C GLY A 681 21.76 15.90 -7.62
N GLY A 682 21.92 14.76 -8.29
CA GLY A 682 22.62 14.66 -9.57
C GLY A 682 22.99 13.23 -9.95
N TRP A 683 23.55 13.07 -11.14
CA TRP A 683 24.13 11.79 -11.58
C TRP A 683 25.46 11.54 -10.87
N LEU A 684 25.67 10.33 -10.38
CA LEU A 684 26.94 9.92 -9.80
C LEU A 684 28.02 9.77 -10.87
N GLU A 685 29.26 10.13 -10.51
CA GLU A 685 30.44 9.85 -11.31
C GLU A 685 30.71 8.34 -11.41
N PRO A 686 31.36 7.85 -12.49
CA PRO A 686 31.55 6.42 -12.74
C PRO A 686 32.18 5.65 -11.57
N ASP A 687 33.20 6.21 -10.92
CA ASP A 687 33.88 5.56 -9.79
C ASP A 687 32.95 5.41 -8.57
N ALA A 688 32.09 6.42 -8.32
CA ALA A 688 31.10 6.36 -7.26
C ALA A 688 30.00 5.33 -7.55
N VAL A 689 29.56 5.21 -8.81
CA VAL A 689 28.63 4.15 -9.26
C VAL A 689 29.25 2.77 -9.03
N GLN A 690 30.50 2.56 -9.44
CA GLN A 690 31.19 1.29 -9.28
C GLN A 690 31.32 0.89 -7.81
N ASN A 691 31.75 1.82 -6.95
CA ASN A 691 31.89 1.57 -5.51
C ASN A 691 30.54 1.31 -4.83
N LEU A 692 29.49 2.05 -5.23
CA LEU A 692 28.16 1.85 -4.69
C LEU A 692 27.59 0.47 -5.06
N LEU A 693 27.67 0.07 -6.33
CA LEU A 693 27.22 -1.26 -6.77
C LEU A 693 28.03 -2.38 -6.10
N ALA A 694 29.35 -2.21 -5.97
CA ALA A 694 30.20 -3.17 -5.28
C ALA A 694 29.84 -3.31 -3.79
N ALA A 695 29.44 -2.22 -3.11
CA ALA A 695 28.99 -2.26 -1.72
C ALA A 695 27.71 -3.09 -1.52
N PHE A 696 26.92 -3.34 -2.58
CA PHE A 696 25.76 -4.25 -2.55
C PHE A 696 26.07 -5.64 -3.13
N GLY A 697 27.31 -5.91 -3.51
CA GLY A 697 27.73 -7.17 -4.13
C GLY A 697 27.21 -7.36 -5.57
N LEU A 698 26.83 -6.28 -6.26
CA LEU A 698 26.38 -6.36 -7.65
C LEU A 698 27.58 -6.58 -8.61
N PRO A 699 27.46 -7.46 -9.62
CA PRO A 699 28.57 -7.89 -10.47
C PRO A 699 28.93 -6.86 -11.56
N ILE A 700 29.24 -5.63 -11.15
CA ILE A 700 29.74 -4.56 -12.02
C ILE A 700 31.11 -4.93 -12.59
N VAL A 701 31.30 -4.72 -13.89
CA VAL A 701 32.58 -4.97 -14.55
C VAL A 701 33.61 -3.96 -14.04
N PRO A 702 34.76 -4.41 -13.49
CA PRO A 702 35.79 -3.51 -13.01
C PRO A 702 36.26 -2.55 -14.09
N SER A 703 36.18 -1.26 -13.81
CA SER A 703 36.63 -0.18 -14.70
C SER A 703 37.86 0.53 -14.19
N THR A 704 38.61 1.12 -15.11
CA THR A 704 39.69 2.08 -14.81
C THR A 704 39.50 3.31 -15.66
N LEU A 705 39.34 4.47 -15.03
CA LEU A 705 39.35 5.75 -15.74
C LEU A 705 40.78 6.11 -16.15
N CYS A 706 40.98 6.37 -17.43
CA CYS A 706 42.24 6.83 -18.00
C CYS A 706 42.03 8.18 -18.67
N THR A 707 42.65 9.22 -18.13
CA THR A 707 42.60 10.59 -18.66
C THR A 707 43.66 10.85 -19.72
N THR A 708 44.70 10.00 -19.74
CA THR A 708 45.77 10.05 -20.76
C THR A 708 45.94 8.71 -21.49
N GLU A 709 46.47 8.77 -22.72
CA GLU A 709 46.81 7.56 -23.50
C GLU A 709 47.86 6.69 -22.77
N THR A 710 48.77 7.31 -22.02
CA THR A 710 49.80 6.60 -21.23
C THR A 710 49.15 5.80 -20.10
N GLU A 711 48.19 6.40 -19.37
CA GLU A 711 47.40 5.69 -18.35
C GLU A 711 46.62 4.54 -18.98
N ALA A 712 45.99 4.77 -20.15
CA ALA A 712 45.24 3.75 -20.86
C ALA A 712 46.14 2.56 -21.28
N LEU A 713 47.39 2.82 -21.70
CA LEU A 713 48.35 1.77 -22.02
C LEU A 713 48.78 0.97 -20.79
N ALA A 714 48.97 1.62 -19.65
CA ALA A 714 49.29 0.95 -18.39
C ALA A 714 48.13 0.08 -17.90
N ALA A 715 46.91 0.59 -17.97
CA ALA A 715 45.68 -0.14 -17.65
C ALA A 715 45.49 -1.34 -18.59
N PHE A 716 45.66 -1.14 -19.91
CA PHE A 716 45.57 -2.23 -20.91
C PHE A 716 46.50 -3.41 -20.59
N ARG A 717 47.75 -3.11 -20.22
CA ARG A 717 48.73 -4.15 -19.84
C ARG A 717 48.36 -4.89 -18.56
N THR A 718 47.69 -4.21 -17.63
CA THR A 718 47.29 -4.76 -16.34
C THR A 718 46.03 -5.62 -16.47
N LEU A 719 45.04 -5.15 -17.23
CA LEU A 719 43.78 -5.88 -17.47
C LEU A 719 44.03 -7.17 -18.26
N GLY A 720 44.90 -7.13 -19.27
CA GLY A 720 45.18 -8.26 -20.14
C GLY A 720 44.00 -8.67 -21.02
N GLY A 721 44.26 -9.44 -22.07
CA GLY A 721 43.22 -9.90 -23.00
C GLY A 721 42.57 -8.77 -23.82
N SER A 722 41.34 -8.99 -24.26
CA SER A 722 40.56 -8.01 -25.02
C SER A 722 39.86 -7.03 -24.06
N VAL A 723 39.95 -5.73 -24.35
CA VAL A 723 39.32 -4.67 -23.55
C VAL A 723 38.31 -3.86 -24.36
N VAL A 724 37.53 -3.06 -23.63
CA VAL A 724 36.59 -2.08 -24.17
C VAL A 724 37.04 -0.68 -23.76
N LEU A 725 36.97 0.27 -24.68
CA LEU A 725 37.15 1.70 -24.40
C LEU A 725 35.80 2.41 -24.47
N LYS A 726 35.41 3.07 -23.39
CA LYS A 726 34.19 3.89 -23.33
C LYS A 726 34.60 5.35 -23.12
N ALA A 727 34.21 6.24 -24.01
CA ALA A 727 34.53 7.66 -23.87
C ALA A 727 33.87 8.25 -22.62
N GLN A 728 34.62 9.10 -21.93
CA GLN A 728 34.10 10.07 -20.98
C GLN A 728 34.19 11.46 -21.62
N ALA A 729 33.03 12.07 -21.84
CA ALA A 729 32.93 13.38 -22.45
C ALA A 729 31.79 14.18 -21.79
N GLU A 730 31.90 15.51 -21.82
CA GLU A 730 30.91 16.41 -21.24
C GLU A 730 29.53 16.23 -21.90
N GLY A 731 28.49 16.02 -21.09
CA GLY A 731 27.11 15.80 -21.57
C GLY A 731 26.84 14.44 -22.23
N LEU A 732 27.80 13.50 -22.24
CA LEU A 732 27.62 12.19 -22.87
C LEU A 732 26.86 11.21 -21.96
N LEU A 733 25.55 11.08 -22.16
CA LEU A 733 24.68 10.18 -21.39
C LEU A 733 24.52 8.78 -21.99
N HIS A 734 24.41 8.65 -23.32
CA HIS A 734 24.19 7.37 -24.02
C HIS A 734 25.40 7.00 -24.89
N LYS A 735 26.41 6.38 -24.27
CA LYS A 735 27.73 6.11 -24.86
C LYS A 735 27.67 5.27 -26.14
N GLY A 736 26.84 4.21 -26.16
CA GLY A 736 26.70 3.33 -27.31
C GLY A 736 26.10 4.04 -28.53
N GLN A 737 24.97 4.73 -28.35
CA GLN A 737 24.25 5.43 -29.42
C GLN A 737 25.04 6.62 -29.99
N ALA A 738 25.82 7.31 -29.15
CA ALA A 738 26.74 8.37 -29.59
C ALA A 738 28.03 7.83 -30.24
N GLY A 739 28.18 6.50 -30.35
CA GLY A 739 29.37 5.85 -30.87
C GLY A 739 30.63 6.11 -30.04
N GLY A 740 30.45 6.29 -28.74
CA GLY A 740 31.51 6.47 -27.75
C GLY A 740 32.09 5.17 -27.19
N VAL A 741 31.81 4.02 -27.81
CA VAL A 741 32.31 2.71 -27.39
C VAL A 741 33.18 2.08 -28.47
N VAL A 742 34.36 1.59 -28.08
CA VAL A 742 35.27 0.79 -28.92
C VAL A 742 35.36 -0.60 -28.30
N LEU A 743 34.83 -1.61 -28.99
CA LEU A 743 34.85 -3.00 -28.55
C LEU A 743 36.08 -3.74 -29.09
N ALA A 744 36.39 -4.89 -28.50
CA ALA A 744 37.39 -5.85 -28.99
C ALA A 744 38.83 -5.31 -29.15
N VAL A 745 39.25 -4.37 -28.29
CA VAL A 745 40.60 -3.80 -28.32
C VAL A 745 41.58 -4.83 -27.77
N SER A 746 42.38 -5.45 -28.65
CA SER A 746 43.24 -6.60 -28.31
C SER A 746 44.72 -6.34 -28.51
N THR A 747 45.09 -5.25 -29.18
CA THR A 747 46.48 -4.84 -29.38
C THR A 747 46.72 -3.39 -28.98
N VAL A 748 47.99 -3.03 -28.76
CA VAL A 748 48.39 -1.62 -28.52
C VAL A 748 48.03 -0.73 -29.71
N ALA A 749 48.06 -1.25 -30.94
CA ALA A 749 47.64 -0.51 -32.12
C ALA A 749 46.13 -0.20 -32.08
N ASP A 750 45.31 -1.19 -31.72
CA ASP A 750 43.86 -1.01 -31.56
C ASP A 750 43.53 0.01 -30.46
N LEU A 751 44.27 -0.02 -29.35
CA LEU A 751 44.11 0.92 -28.25
C LEU A 751 44.34 2.36 -28.71
N ARG A 752 45.46 2.60 -29.40
CA ARG A 752 45.81 3.93 -29.92
C ARG A 752 44.82 4.41 -30.97
N ALA A 753 44.41 3.54 -31.88
CA ALA A 753 43.42 3.85 -32.90
C ALA A 753 42.05 4.17 -32.26
N GLY A 754 41.63 3.39 -31.27
CA GLY A 754 40.41 3.61 -30.52
C GLY A 754 40.43 4.91 -29.72
N TRP A 755 41.54 5.21 -29.04
CA TRP A 755 41.73 6.47 -28.31
C TRP A 755 41.63 7.68 -29.24
N ALA A 756 42.38 7.68 -30.34
CA ALA A 756 42.34 8.75 -31.34
C ALA A 756 40.92 8.94 -31.89
N ARG A 757 40.23 7.84 -32.24
CA ARG A 757 38.85 7.86 -32.73
C ARG A 757 37.89 8.54 -31.75
N LEU A 758 37.98 8.22 -30.46
CA LEU A 758 37.12 8.81 -29.44
C LEU A 758 37.45 10.28 -29.19
N ARG A 759 38.74 10.61 -29.07
CA ARG A 759 39.20 11.99 -28.92
C ARG A 759 38.75 12.88 -30.08
N ASP A 760 38.93 12.42 -31.31
CA ASP A 760 38.59 13.19 -32.50
C ASP A 760 37.07 13.36 -32.65
N ARG A 761 36.28 12.35 -32.22
CA ARG A 761 34.80 12.42 -32.22
C ARG A 761 34.25 13.41 -31.20
N PHE A 762 34.77 13.42 -29.97
CA PHE A 762 34.23 14.27 -28.89
C PHE A 762 34.97 15.61 -28.74
N GLY A 763 36.06 15.82 -29.48
CA GLY A 763 36.76 17.09 -29.58
C GLY A 763 37.17 17.65 -28.22
N THR A 764 36.92 18.95 -28.01
CA THR A 764 37.24 19.64 -26.74
C THR A 764 36.45 19.14 -25.54
N GLY A 765 35.36 18.39 -25.76
CA GLY A 765 34.57 17.78 -24.69
C GLY A 765 35.13 16.45 -24.18
N PHE A 766 36.14 15.87 -24.84
CA PHE A 766 36.74 14.59 -24.47
C PHE A 766 37.60 14.73 -23.19
N ARG A 767 37.28 13.95 -22.16
CA ARG A 767 37.98 13.97 -20.86
C ARG A 767 38.81 12.70 -20.59
N GLY A 768 38.59 11.63 -21.35
CA GLY A 768 39.32 10.37 -21.22
C GLY A 768 38.50 9.17 -21.68
N VAL A 769 38.96 7.97 -21.31
CA VAL A 769 38.23 6.72 -21.52
C VAL A 769 38.14 5.92 -20.23
N VAL A 770 36.99 5.28 -20.01
CA VAL A 770 36.82 4.22 -19.04
C VAL A 770 37.17 2.90 -19.74
N MET A 771 38.17 2.21 -19.21
CA MET A 771 38.65 0.92 -19.70
C MET A 771 38.09 -0.23 -18.88
N GLN A 772 37.64 -1.30 -19.56
CA GLN A 772 37.06 -2.49 -18.93
C GLN A 772 37.48 -3.76 -19.68
N PRO A 773 37.57 -4.92 -19.02
CA PRO A 773 37.65 -6.21 -19.70
C PRO A 773 36.44 -6.43 -20.63
N MET A 774 36.67 -7.09 -21.76
CA MET A 774 35.58 -7.53 -22.63
C MET A 774 34.81 -8.66 -21.93
N VAL A 775 33.49 -8.49 -21.79
CA VAL A 775 32.59 -9.52 -21.24
C VAL A 775 32.21 -10.51 -22.33
N GLU A 776 31.97 -11.76 -21.96
CA GLU A 776 31.41 -12.78 -22.85
C GLU A 776 30.07 -12.30 -23.44
N PRO A 777 29.81 -12.52 -24.76
CA PRO A 777 28.52 -12.23 -25.35
C PRO A 777 27.40 -13.04 -24.69
N GLY A 778 26.36 -12.35 -24.23
CA GLY A 778 25.20 -12.98 -23.59
C GLY A 778 23.90 -12.30 -24.02
N ARG A 779 22.80 -12.69 -23.38
CA ARG A 779 21.52 -12.00 -23.56
C ARG A 779 21.52 -10.72 -22.72
N GLU A 780 21.09 -9.61 -23.32
CA GLU A 780 21.04 -8.30 -22.65
C GLU A 780 19.65 -8.06 -22.03
N PHE A 781 19.65 -7.74 -20.74
CA PHE A 781 18.48 -7.32 -19.97
C PHE A 781 18.71 -5.93 -19.35
N LEU A 782 17.64 -5.35 -18.82
CA LEU A 782 17.66 -4.13 -18.03
C LEU A 782 17.22 -4.47 -16.61
N VAL A 783 17.97 -3.99 -15.62
CA VAL A 783 17.50 -3.88 -14.24
C VAL A 783 17.57 -2.41 -13.83
N GLY A 784 16.48 -1.86 -13.32
CA GLY A 784 16.45 -0.45 -12.94
C GLY A 784 15.72 -0.19 -11.63
N VAL A 785 16.03 0.95 -11.03
CA VAL A 785 15.28 1.54 -9.91
C VAL A 785 14.58 2.77 -10.44
N LEU A 786 13.27 2.88 -10.19
CA LEU A 786 12.50 4.10 -10.41
C LEU A 786 11.81 4.49 -9.11
N SER A 787 12.20 5.64 -8.55
CA SER A 787 11.64 6.13 -7.30
C SER A 787 10.55 7.16 -7.54
N GLU A 788 9.31 6.71 -7.53
CA GLU A 788 8.14 7.58 -7.67
C GLU A 788 7.88 8.35 -6.36
N PRO A 789 7.57 9.67 -6.40
CA PRO A 789 7.30 10.46 -5.19
C PRO A 789 6.16 9.88 -4.33
N ALA A 790 5.12 9.34 -4.97
CA ALA A 790 4.00 8.76 -4.25
C ALA A 790 4.31 7.35 -3.70
N PHE A 791 5.01 6.49 -4.45
CA PHE A 791 5.13 5.05 -4.16
C PHE A 791 6.47 4.62 -3.58
N GLY A 792 7.48 5.48 -3.66
CA GLY A 792 8.86 5.12 -3.37
C GLY A 792 9.51 4.32 -4.51
N PRO A 793 10.61 3.63 -4.21
CA PRO A 793 11.38 2.88 -5.18
C PRO A 793 10.65 1.64 -5.68
N MET A 794 10.73 1.44 -6.99
CA MET A 794 10.31 0.24 -7.70
C MET A 794 11.48 -0.37 -8.44
N ILE A 795 11.48 -1.70 -8.53
CA ILE A 795 12.38 -2.43 -9.41
C ILE A 795 11.69 -2.64 -10.76
N VAL A 796 12.45 -2.37 -11.82
CA VAL A 796 12.06 -2.59 -13.20
C VAL A 796 12.97 -3.67 -13.78
N PHE A 797 12.39 -4.66 -14.44
CA PHE A 797 13.11 -5.68 -15.19
C PHE A 797 12.55 -5.79 -16.60
N GLY A 798 13.40 -5.98 -17.60
CA GLY A 798 12.96 -6.09 -18.99
C GLY A 798 14.10 -6.40 -19.94
N MET A 799 13.78 -6.42 -21.23
CA MET A 799 14.78 -6.56 -22.30
C MET A 799 15.72 -5.33 -22.31
N GLY A 800 17.03 -5.58 -22.39
CA GLY A 800 18.06 -4.55 -22.34
C GLY A 800 18.76 -4.33 -23.68
N GLY A 801 19.79 -3.49 -23.67
CA GLY A 801 20.57 -3.15 -24.85
C GLY A 801 20.06 -1.90 -25.58
N THR A 802 20.42 -1.74 -26.86
CA THR A 802 20.07 -0.54 -27.64
C THR A 802 18.60 -0.43 -27.99
N ASP A 803 17.86 -1.54 -27.94
CA ASP A 803 16.46 -1.64 -28.38
C ASP A 803 15.46 -1.51 -27.21
N THR A 804 15.96 -1.20 -26.01
CA THR A 804 15.19 -1.12 -24.74
C THR A 804 13.97 -0.20 -24.83
N ASP A 805 14.03 0.87 -25.63
CA ASP A 805 12.92 1.84 -25.79
C ASP A 805 11.93 1.46 -26.89
N LEU A 806 12.29 0.50 -27.76
CA LEU A 806 11.43 0.02 -28.85
C LEU A 806 10.51 -1.12 -28.42
N ILE A 807 10.86 -1.84 -27.35
CA ILE A 807 10.11 -3.00 -26.83
C ILE A 807 9.59 -2.67 -25.43
N ALA A 808 8.27 -2.49 -25.30
CA ALA A 808 7.61 -2.15 -24.02
C ALA A 808 7.42 -3.36 -23.08
N ASP A 809 8.29 -4.37 -23.17
CA ASP A 809 8.22 -5.61 -22.39
C ASP A 809 9.00 -5.46 -21.07
N ARG A 810 8.30 -5.02 -20.02
CA ARG A 810 8.89 -4.72 -18.70
C ARG A 810 7.98 -5.18 -17.57
N SER A 811 8.55 -5.90 -16.62
CA SER A 811 7.92 -6.19 -15.33
C SER A 811 8.37 -5.19 -14.26
N ARG A 812 7.50 -4.95 -13.27
CA ARG A 812 7.73 -3.96 -12.19
C ARG A 812 7.28 -4.52 -10.85
N ARG A 813 8.00 -4.20 -9.77
CA ARG A 813 7.63 -4.53 -8.38
C ARG A 813 8.02 -3.43 -7.41
N LEU A 814 7.26 -3.30 -6.32
CA LEU A 814 7.60 -2.45 -5.18
C LEU A 814 8.60 -3.17 -4.28
N VAL A 815 9.47 -2.39 -3.62
CA VAL A 815 10.36 -2.91 -2.57
C VAL A 815 9.63 -2.95 -1.21
N PRO A 816 9.97 -3.91 -0.32
CA PRO A 816 10.99 -4.96 -0.47
C PRO A 816 10.55 -6.06 -1.45
N LEU A 817 11.53 -6.64 -2.16
CA LEU A 817 11.31 -7.70 -3.12
C LEU A 817 11.52 -9.06 -2.46
N THR A 818 10.58 -10.00 -2.63
CA THR A 818 10.79 -11.40 -2.21
C THR A 818 11.44 -12.22 -3.32
N THR A 819 12.03 -13.37 -2.98
CA THR A 819 12.57 -14.33 -3.97
C THR A 819 11.50 -14.74 -5.00
N ARG A 820 10.24 -14.87 -4.54
CA ARG A 820 9.11 -15.18 -5.40
C ARG A 820 8.76 -14.03 -6.34
N ASP A 821 8.74 -12.79 -5.83
CA ASP A 821 8.47 -11.62 -6.66
C ASP A 821 9.50 -11.50 -7.79
N ALA A 822 10.78 -11.72 -7.48
CA ALA A 822 11.86 -11.74 -8.47
C ALA A 822 11.64 -12.85 -9.53
N HIS A 823 11.29 -14.07 -9.11
CA HIS A 823 10.98 -15.14 -10.05
C HIS A 823 9.79 -14.80 -10.96
N ASP A 824 8.69 -14.28 -10.40
CA ASP A 824 7.52 -13.90 -11.18
C ASP A 824 7.83 -12.77 -12.18
N MET A 825 8.73 -11.83 -11.84
CA MET A 825 9.18 -10.77 -12.76
C MET A 825 9.84 -11.32 -14.04
N LEU A 826 10.51 -12.47 -13.96
CA LEU A 826 11.14 -13.11 -15.13
C LEU A 826 10.10 -13.77 -16.04
N HIS A 827 9.09 -14.42 -15.44
CA HIS A 827 8.01 -15.10 -16.16
C HIS A 827 6.94 -14.18 -16.74
N GLU A 828 6.97 -12.90 -16.37
CA GLU A 828 6.08 -11.85 -16.91
C GLU A 828 6.56 -11.27 -18.25
N LEU A 829 7.80 -11.54 -18.66
CA LEU A 829 8.28 -11.11 -19.98
C LEU A 829 7.60 -11.91 -21.09
N ALA A 830 7.51 -11.34 -22.29
CA ALA A 830 6.88 -11.96 -23.45
C ALA A 830 7.58 -13.28 -23.89
N ALA A 831 8.83 -13.49 -23.49
CA ALA A 831 9.62 -14.69 -23.77
C ALA A 831 10.08 -15.38 -22.47
N PRO A 832 9.16 -15.91 -21.63
CA PRO A 832 9.52 -16.47 -20.33
C PRO A 832 10.37 -17.75 -20.46
N ARG A 833 10.23 -18.45 -21.60
CA ARG A 833 10.98 -19.67 -21.95
C ARG A 833 12.51 -19.47 -22.01
N LEU A 834 13.00 -18.22 -22.05
CA LEU A 834 14.44 -17.93 -21.96
C LEU A 834 15.05 -18.38 -20.63
N PHE A 835 14.24 -18.50 -19.58
CA PHE A 835 14.66 -18.91 -18.24
C PHE A 835 14.30 -20.37 -17.93
N ASP A 836 13.72 -21.10 -18.89
CA ASP A 836 13.39 -22.52 -18.70
C ASP A 836 14.67 -23.36 -18.69
N PRO A 837 14.83 -24.30 -17.74
CA PRO A 837 15.98 -25.22 -17.71
C PRO A 837 16.13 -26.08 -18.97
N GLY A 838 15.06 -26.23 -19.75
CA GLY A 838 15.02 -27.00 -21.01
C GLY A 838 15.28 -26.19 -22.28
N ALA A 839 15.63 -24.90 -22.18
CA ALA A 839 15.98 -24.09 -23.35
C ALA A 839 17.33 -24.53 -23.95
N ASP A 840 17.51 -24.34 -25.26
CA ASP A 840 18.76 -24.71 -25.97
C ASP A 840 20.01 -24.03 -25.41
N ARG A 841 19.85 -22.86 -24.77
CA ARG A 841 20.89 -22.12 -24.04
C ARG A 841 20.28 -21.54 -22.77
N PRO A 842 20.27 -22.29 -21.66
CA PRO A 842 19.64 -21.83 -20.43
C PRO A 842 20.44 -20.66 -19.83
N LEU A 843 19.73 -19.59 -19.47
CA LEU A 843 20.31 -18.46 -18.76
C LEU A 843 20.43 -18.77 -17.26
N ASP A 844 21.46 -18.23 -16.60
CA ASP A 844 21.60 -18.34 -15.14
C ASP A 844 20.52 -17.49 -14.42
N THR A 845 19.36 -18.12 -14.25
CA THR A 845 18.16 -17.53 -13.62
C THR A 845 18.42 -17.10 -12.18
N ASN A 846 19.23 -17.86 -11.43
CA ASN A 846 19.52 -17.55 -10.04
C ASN A 846 20.39 -16.30 -9.91
N ALA A 847 21.37 -16.13 -10.80
CA ALA A 847 22.19 -14.92 -10.82
C ALA A 847 21.39 -13.66 -11.20
N VAL A 848 20.39 -13.77 -12.09
CA VAL A 848 19.47 -12.65 -12.38
C VAL A 848 18.61 -12.31 -11.16
N ILE A 849 18.08 -13.32 -10.47
CA ILE A 849 17.30 -13.14 -9.24
C ILE A 849 18.14 -12.46 -8.15
N ASP A 850 19.40 -12.87 -7.95
CA ASP A 850 20.30 -12.26 -6.98
C ASP A 850 20.55 -10.76 -7.29
N VAL A 851 20.74 -10.41 -8.56
CA VAL A 851 20.86 -9.00 -9.00
C VAL A 851 19.58 -8.22 -8.67
N LEU A 852 18.40 -8.74 -9.00
CA LEU A 852 17.12 -8.08 -8.70
C LEU A 852 16.95 -7.82 -7.20
N LEU A 853 17.26 -8.82 -6.37
CA LEU A 853 17.15 -8.71 -4.91
C LEU A 853 18.16 -7.72 -4.32
N ARG A 854 19.41 -7.72 -4.79
CA ARG A 854 20.44 -6.76 -4.37
C ARG A 854 20.11 -5.33 -4.79
N THR A 855 19.61 -5.14 -6.01
CA THR A 855 19.14 -3.82 -6.47
C THR A 855 17.91 -3.35 -5.67
N ALA A 856 16.97 -4.25 -5.35
CA ALA A 856 15.85 -3.95 -4.44
C ALA A 856 16.33 -3.51 -3.07
N ARG A 857 17.31 -4.22 -2.50
CA ARG A 857 17.88 -3.88 -1.19
C ARG A 857 18.62 -2.54 -1.20
N MET A 858 19.31 -2.22 -2.30
CA MET A 858 19.94 -0.91 -2.49
C MET A 858 18.90 0.21 -2.46
N ALA A 859 17.81 0.07 -3.21
CA ALA A 859 16.75 1.05 -3.27
C ALA A 859 15.95 1.16 -1.95
N GLU A 860 15.88 0.08 -1.17
CA GLU A 860 15.28 0.08 0.17
C GLU A 860 16.14 0.85 1.19
N LEU A 861 17.45 0.59 1.21
CA LEU A 861 18.38 1.15 2.21
C LEU A 861 18.85 2.58 1.90
N LEU A 862 18.75 3.01 0.64
CA LEU A 862 19.17 4.31 0.13
C LEU A 862 18.00 5.02 -0.57
N PRO A 863 17.06 5.63 0.17
CA PRO A 863 15.92 6.34 -0.42
C PRO A 863 16.33 7.49 -1.35
N GLU A 864 17.55 7.99 -1.22
CA GLU A 864 18.14 9.02 -2.07
C GLU A 864 18.39 8.54 -3.50
N VAL A 865 18.43 7.23 -3.75
CA VAL A 865 18.49 6.66 -5.10
C VAL A 865 17.17 6.92 -5.82
N ALA A 866 17.13 8.02 -6.57
CA ALA A 866 15.96 8.42 -7.34
C ALA A 866 15.79 7.55 -8.59
N GLU A 867 16.91 7.16 -9.19
CA GLU A 867 16.95 6.39 -10.42
C GLU A 867 18.22 5.55 -10.48
N ALA A 868 18.09 4.30 -10.92
CA ALA A 868 19.23 3.47 -11.29
C ALA A 868 18.92 2.74 -12.60
N ASP A 869 19.93 2.63 -13.46
CA ASP A 869 19.82 2.03 -14.79
C ASP A 869 21.02 1.10 -14.97
N LEU A 870 20.81 -0.20 -14.78
CA LEU A 870 21.80 -1.27 -15.01
C LEU A 870 21.54 -1.84 -16.41
N ASN A 871 22.13 -1.19 -17.42
CA ASN A 871 21.90 -1.51 -18.82
C ASN A 871 23.19 -1.42 -19.65
N PRO A 872 23.62 -2.53 -20.29
CA PRO A 872 23.00 -3.85 -20.25
C PRO A 872 23.34 -4.62 -18.97
N LEU A 873 22.42 -5.49 -18.54
CA LEU A 873 22.70 -6.66 -17.72
C LEU A 873 22.96 -7.83 -18.67
N ILE A 874 24.21 -8.26 -18.80
CA ILE A 874 24.57 -9.37 -19.70
C ILE A 874 24.46 -10.69 -18.92
N VAL A 875 23.64 -11.60 -19.41
CA VAL A 875 23.34 -12.91 -18.81
C VAL A 875 23.83 -14.01 -19.73
N THR A 876 24.61 -14.94 -19.18
CA THR A 876 25.07 -16.17 -19.84
C THR A 876 24.67 -17.40 -19.02
N GLU A 877 25.05 -18.59 -19.46
CA GLU A 877 24.91 -19.83 -18.68
C GLU A 877 25.86 -19.89 -17.47
N HIS A 878 26.85 -19.00 -17.41
CA HIS A 878 27.89 -18.96 -16.38
C HIS A 878 27.73 -17.79 -15.38
N GLY A 879 26.67 -17.00 -15.53
CA GLY A 879 26.32 -15.94 -14.60
C GLY A 879 26.02 -14.61 -15.27
N VAL A 880 26.19 -13.54 -14.50
CA VAL A 880 25.72 -12.19 -14.86
C VAL A 880 26.82 -11.15 -14.68
N ARG A 881 26.86 -10.17 -15.58
CA ARG A 881 27.78 -9.01 -15.52
C ARG A 881 27.04 -7.72 -15.89
N ILE A 882 27.40 -6.64 -15.22
CA ILE A 882 26.88 -5.28 -15.50
C ILE A 882 28.03 -4.44 -16.09
N PRO A 883 28.11 -4.26 -17.42
CA PRO A 883 29.19 -3.50 -18.04
C PRO A 883 29.03 -1.99 -17.88
N ASP A 884 27.79 -1.49 -17.83
CA ASP A 884 27.50 -0.07 -17.65
C ASP A 884 26.31 0.12 -16.70
N ALA A 885 26.39 1.17 -15.90
CA ALA A 885 25.33 1.54 -14.97
C ALA A 885 25.31 3.05 -14.78
N ARG A 886 24.13 3.59 -14.48
CA ARG A 886 23.96 4.99 -14.08
C ARG A 886 23.08 5.06 -12.85
N ILE A 887 23.42 5.94 -11.92
CA ILE A 887 22.66 6.15 -10.69
C ILE A 887 22.49 7.65 -10.50
N ARG A 888 21.26 8.08 -10.28
CA ARG A 888 20.90 9.47 -9.97
C ARG A 888 20.43 9.55 -8.53
N LEU A 889 20.99 10.49 -7.80
CA LEU A 889 20.60 10.79 -6.44
C LEU A 889 19.72 12.03 -6.39
N GLU A 890 18.75 12.02 -5.48
CA GLU A 890 18.00 13.20 -5.04
C GLU A 890 18.02 13.24 -3.50
N PRO A 891 18.10 14.43 -2.89
CA PRO A 891 17.95 14.53 -1.45
C PRO A 891 16.55 14.03 -1.06
N ARG A 892 16.50 13.00 -0.22
CA ARG A 892 15.25 12.50 0.39
C ARG A 892 15.45 12.35 1.88
N GLU A 893 14.44 12.74 2.64
CA GLU A 893 14.39 12.39 4.05
C GLU A 893 13.95 10.94 4.19
N PRO A 894 14.68 10.10 4.95
CA PRO A 894 14.24 8.75 5.25
C PRO A 894 12.98 8.82 6.13
N GLU A 895 11.82 8.61 5.53
CA GLU A 895 10.58 8.33 6.27
C GLU A 895 10.48 6.83 6.58
N ASP A 896 10.23 6.50 7.86
CA ASP A 896 9.82 5.14 8.23
C ASP A 896 8.34 4.96 7.85
N PRO A 897 8.00 4.15 6.84
CA PRO A 897 6.64 4.03 6.34
C PRO A 897 5.71 3.30 7.33
N PHE A 898 6.26 2.64 8.35
CA PHE A 898 5.51 1.89 9.35
C PHE A 898 5.37 2.63 10.68
N ILE A 899 5.94 3.83 10.80
CA ILE A 899 5.73 4.65 11.99
C ILE A 899 4.24 4.93 12.17
N ARG A 900 3.71 4.66 13.37
CA ARG A 900 2.30 4.90 13.67
C ARG A 900 2.05 6.40 13.72
N LYS A 901 1.41 6.90 12.67
CA LYS A 901 1.01 8.30 12.48
C LYS A 901 -0.32 8.42 11.75
N LEU A 902 -1.18 9.33 12.22
CA LEU A 902 -2.37 9.80 11.52
C LEU A 902 -2.00 10.81 10.44
N ARG A 903 -2.88 11.01 9.44
CA ARG A 903 -2.64 11.97 8.34
C ARG A 903 -2.72 13.43 8.77
N VAL A 904 -3.63 13.75 9.70
CA VAL A 904 -3.90 15.12 10.18
C VAL A 904 -3.05 15.50 11.36
#